data_AF-A0A0D0JQK4-F1
#
_entry.id   AF-A0A0D0JQK4-F1
#
_cell.length_a   1.000
_cell.length_b   1.000
_cell.length_c   1.000
_cell.angle_alpha   90.00
_cell.angle_beta   90.00
_cell.angle_gamma   90.00
#
_symmetry.space_group_name_H-M   'P 1'
#
loop_
_entity.id
_entity.type
_entity.pdbx_description
1 polymer ?
#
loop_
_entity_poly.entity_id
_entity_poly.type
_entity_poly.pdbx_seq_one_letter_code
_entity_poly.pdbx_strand_id
1 'polypeptide(L)'
;MARTTVRTNKASSNASSLSASAPLDTNLASMSQTELPTMAKQSGVANATAVGLLAAPSYATVQLTSANNVYTHNANGSFRIEGLAGNDTITVSATSTGNDYLDGGLGNDTLNAGGSNDILDGGDGTDILNGNAGNDILRGGAGSDTLNGGAGIDTADYSTSNAGITLSLPSDPNKTSRGTGGHATGDTISGIENILGSAFDDRLTGNLLNNLLVGNGGEDILRGMDGDDVLIGDGMTDTDMNGVPDDEDADGIADGVNESAVGADDLLDGGFGNDTLYGGAGKDTLNGGFGNDTMYGGTGDDFLNGSDGDDLLDGGDGNDTLVGSLGNDILLGGAGDDFMDASIGNDVLMGGDGSDTMNAGDGHDVLDGGAGDDRLLASAGDDTLYGGSGDDELDGGDGNDTLTGGDGDDLLRPGAGTNSVDGGAGLDTLDFSKGGALGINLGDHSVSGAAAGTTFLNVENVKGSGSNDIIIGDAANNVLTGGGGADQLVGQGGVDTADYSASAAAVTITLNASAADPTAVGTGAGGDAEGDQLILIERIIGSSLVDVLTGGGLNDILMGGAGADIIIGGTGSDTAEYSSSGSGVTIMLDATGGATGVGGDAAGDILSSMENLIGSDHADSLHGNSQVNRLEGGAGDDMFQTGLGGSANTGVFEVVIGGAGVDTIDYSQSTGAVFAQLFNTTSGSISVSQGGEADGDLLLLVENVIGGGLGDQLYGSEIANRLDGAGGNDLLQGFAGADVLIGGAGTDTATYSASTAGVSITLADTGFGTGLGGHAEGDQLSTIENLIGSAFGDLLVGNSTANRLEGGAGDDTFRTGLGGTAAGGVSEVVLGGDGVDTVDYSASTGAVLARLFSGTTGLSFSQGGHADGDVLAQIENVIGSNFNDRLEGTELANILNGGNGDDVLIGFAGADTLIGGAGVDMADYSASTSAVSIQLSASGVGTGLGGHAQGDQLTGIESVTGSAFNDQLIGSAGANKLITGAGNDIVRGGSGNDIISATGTGAASGQNSLWGDGFEDGGVAGMDTFRILGGTNIIRDYQSGEDIVLNSWNNSPGLTGNLNIGGVAHWAGVFTGSTHQTYVVFGTATAMTQSQAIAMINTVVQNDLTVDAGLIA
;
A
#
# COMPACT_ATOMS: atom_id res chain seq x y z
N MET A 1 9.96 45.29 9.90
CA MET A 1 10.78 45.19 11.15
C MET A 1 10.14 44.16 12.08
N ALA A 2 10.80 43.00 12.23
CA ALA A 2 10.80 42.02 13.34
C ALA A 2 9.48 41.44 13.95
N ARG A 3 9.23 40.15 13.63
CA ARG A 3 8.88 38.96 14.47
C ARG A 3 7.73 39.06 15.50
N THR A 4 6.75 38.15 15.59
CA THR A 4 6.89 36.69 15.80
C THR A 4 5.53 35.96 15.64
N THR A 5 5.56 34.76 15.06
CA THR A 5 4.54 33.70 14.94
C THR A 5 3.99 33.17 16.27
N VAL A 6 2.67 32.95 16.39
CA VAL A 6 2.05 31.83 17.15
C VAL A 6 0.67 31.49 16.52
N ARG A 7 0.51 30.23 16.07
CA ARG A 7 -0.77 29.62 15.66
C ARG A 7 -1.69 29.40 16.87
N THR A 8 -3.00 29.60 16.73
CA THR A 8 -4.10 28.63 17.00
C THR A 8 -5.42 29.32 17.35
N ASN A 9 -6.44 28.92 16.60
CA ASN A 9 -7.83 28.60 16.98
C ASN A 9 -8.78 29.71 17.47
N LYS A 10 -9.82 29.87 16.63
CA LYS A 10 -11.25 29.84 16.94
C LYS A 10 -11.88 31.09 17.57
N ALA A 11 -12.86 31.59 16.82
CA ALA A 11 -14.01 32.41 17.20
C ALA A 11 -13.74 33.84 17.70
N SER A 12 -14.13 34.84 16.90
CA SER A 12 -15.26 35.71 17.24
C SER A 12 -15.42 36.80 16.18
N SER A 13 -16.53 36.69 15.44
CA SER A 13 -17.15 37.78 14.70
C SER A 13 -17.42 38.94 15.65
N ASN A 14 -17.11 40.15 15.16
CA ASN A 14 -17.48 41.39 15.82
C ASN A 14 -17.83 42.38 14.71
N ALA A 15 -19.02 42.20 14.12
CA ALA A 15 -19.64 43.21 13.27
C ALA A 15 -20.85 43.79 14.01
N SER A 16 -20.79 45.10 14.13
CA SER A 16 -21.63 45.96 14.95
C SER A 16 -22.92 46.36 14.23
N SER A 17 -24.04 46.09 14.90
CA SER A 17 -25.20 46.98 15.06
C SER A 17 -25.61 47.90 13.90
N LEU A 18 -26.75 47.57 13.27
CA LEU A 18 -27.73 48.55 12.83
C LEU A 18 -29.13 48.11 13.27
N SER A 19 -29.89 49.09 13.74
CA SER A 19 -30.98 48.98 14.68
C SER A 19 -32.35 49.00 14.01
N ALA A 20 -33.26 48.12 14.43
CA ALA A 20 -34.70 48.36 14.38
C ALA A 20 -35.38 47.92 15.67
N SER A 21 -36.40 48.68 16.07
CA SER A 21 -36.96 48.80 17.42
C SER A 21 -38.08 47.81 17.74
N ALA A 22 -38.04 47.27 18.97
CA ALA A 22 -39.02 46.44 19.70
C ALA A 22 -40.48 47.01 19.79
N PRO A 23 -41.49 46.28 20.34
CA PRO A 23 -41.45 44.94 20.98
C PRO A 23 -42.57 43.95 20.58
N LEU A 24 -42.26 42.64 20.59
CA LEU A 24 -43.26 41.56 20.69
C LEU A 24 -43.54 41.24 22.16
N ASP A 25 -44.83 41.10 22.46
CA ASP A 25 -45.41 40.89 23.77
C ASP A 25 -45.16 39.46 24.25
N THR A 26 -44.60 39.34 25.44
CA THR A 26 -44.28 38.08 26.10
C THR A 26 -45.55 37.39 26.59
N ASN A 27 -46.02 36.36 25.89
CA ASN A 27 -46.78 35.23 26.45
C ASN A 27 -47.13 34.23 25.35
N LEU A 28 -46.33 33.17 25.17
CA LEU A 28 -46.84 31.82 24.89
C LEU A 28 -45.75 30.74 25.07
N ALA A 29 -44.95 30.84 26.12
CA ALA A 29 -44.11 29.73 26.54
C ALA A 29 -44.94 28.75 27.39
N SER A 30 -45.56 27.74 26.77
CA SER A 30 -45.82 26.43 27.41
C SER A 30 -46.55 25.44 26.50
N MET A 31 -45.85 24.71 25.63
CA MET A 31 -46.13 23.30 25.35
C MET A 31 -44.80 22.64 24.97
N SER A 32 -44.31 21.70 25.79
CA SER A 32 -43.12 20.92 25.49
C SER A 32 -43.52 19.61 24.83
N GLN A 33 -42.74 19.17 23.84
CA GLN A 33 -42.80 17.82 23.27
C GLN A 33 -42.71 16.77 24.39
N THR A 34 -43.82 16.12 24.73
CA THR A 34 -43.83 14.81 25.40
C THR A 34 -45.18 14.08 25.33
N GLU A 35 -46.07 14.45 24.40
CA GLU A 35 -47.35 13.74 24.21
C GLU A 35 -47.83 13.71 22.74
N LEU A 36 -47.06 13.11 21.83
CA LEU A 36 -47.59 12.59 20.56
C LEU A 36 -47.51 11.06 20.57
N PRO A 37 -48.62 10.32 20.77
CA PRO A 37 -48.61 8.87 20.60
C PRO A 37 -48.75 8.52 19.12
N THR A 38 -47.81 7.71 18.62
CA THR A 38 -47.90 7.00 17.35
C THR A 38 -49.24 6.25 17.24
N MET A 39 -50.11 6.69 16.32
CA MET A 39 -51.41 6.08 16.07
C MET A 39 -51.29 4.87 15.12
N ALA A 40 -50.86 3.73 15.65
CA ALA A 40 -51.08 2.44 15.00
C ALA A 40 -52.45 1.87 15.42
N LYS A 41 -53.37 1.69 14.47
CA LYS A 41 -54.68 1.03 14.67
C LYS A 41 -54.47 -0.40 15.21
N GLN A 42 -54.60 -0.58 16.53
CA GLN A 42 -54.48 -1.90 17.16
C GLN A 42 -55.79 -2.68 16.99
N SER A 43 -55.84 -3.51 15.94
CA SER A 43 -56.86 -4.56 15.77
C SER A 43 -56.74 -5.60 16.89
N GLY A 44 -57.72 -5.63 17.81
CA GLY A 44 -57.67 -6.51 18.98
C GLY A 44 -59.02 -6.71 19.68
N VAL A 45 -59.77 -7.70 19.22
CA VAL A 45 -61.01 -8.20 19.84
C VAL A 45 -60.74 -8.79 21.23
N ALA A 46 -61.28 -8.22 22.32
CA ALA A 46 -61.62 -8.97 23.52
C ALA A 46 -62.57 -8.24 24.52
N ASN A 47 -63.69 -8.91 24.78
CA ASN A 47 -64.47 -8.94 26.02
C ASN A 47 -65.27 -7.70 26.46
N ALA A 48 -66.51 -7.69 25.96
CA ALA A 48 -67.64 -6.99 26.55
C ALA A 48 -67.83 -7.31 28.04
N THR A 49 -67.81 -6.26 28.87
CA THR A 49 -68.49 -6.28 30.17
C THR A 49 -69.29 -5.00 30.34
N ALA A 50 -70.58 -5.09 30.00
CA ALA A 50 -71.71 -4.27 30.46
C ALA A 50 -71.45 -2.77 30.70
N VAL A 51 -71.46 -2.00 29.61
CA VAL A 51 -71.91 -0.60 29.66
C VAL A 51 -73.37 -0.61 29.19
N GLY A 52 -74.29 -0.25 30.08
CA GLY A 52 -75.68 -0.06 29.70
C GLY A 52 -75.75 1.03 28.63
N LEU A 53 -76.54 0.80 27.58
CA LEU A 53 -76.93 1.83 26.61
C LEU A 53 -77.40 3.07 27.38
N LEU A 54 -76.52 4.05 27.50
CA LEU A 54 -76.85 5.39 27.90
C LEU A 54 -77.24 6.11 26.62
N ALA A 55 -78.47 6.65 26.60
CA ALA A 55 -78.87 7.60 25.58
C ALA A 55 -77.82 8.71 25.50
N ALA A 56 -77.47 9.13 24.28
CA ALA A 56 -76.46 10.15 24.01
C ALA A 56 -76.62 11.33 24.99
N PRO A 57 -75.64 11.59 25.87
CA PRO A 57 -75.67 12.78 26.69
C PRO A 57 -75.45 13.98 25.76
N SER A 58 -76.50 14.74 25.52
CA SER A 58 -76.38 16.14 25.09
C SER A 58 -75.68 16.89 26.23
N TYR A 59 -74.38 17.09 26.11
CA TYR A 59 -73.73 18.16 26.87
C TYR A 59 -74.28 19.49 26.34
N ALA A 60 -74.20 20.56 27.13
CA ALA A 60 -74.62 21.88 26.66
C ALA A 60 -73.80 22.35 25.43
N THR A 61 -72.64 21.72 25.21
CA THR A 61 -71.63 22.11 24.22
C THR A 61 -71.29 21.02 23.20
N VAL A 62 -71.79 19.77 23.32
CA VAL A 62 -71.55 18.70 22.34
C VAL A 62 -72.84 17.92 22.08
N GLN A 63 -73.15 17.67 20.81
CA GLN A 63 -74.27 16.84 20.34
C GLN A 63 -73.73 15.61 19.62
N LEU A 64 -74.22 14.42 20.00
CA LEU A 64 -73.89 13.13 19.40
C LEU A 64 -75.18 12.39 19.03
N THR A 65 -75.26 11.81 17.83
CA THR A 65 -76.46 11.09 17.35
C THR A 65 -76.40 9.57 17.53
N SER A 66 -75.20 8.98 17.67
CA SER A 66 -74.99 7.53 17.86
C SER A 66 -74.60 7.17 19.30
N ALA A 67 -75.03 5.99 19.75
CA ALA A 67 -74.83 5.51 21.14
C ALA A 67 -73.50 4.78 21.37
N ASN A 68 -72.60 4.75 20.37
CA ASN A 68 -71.39 3.91 20.37
C ASN A 68 -70.08 4.69 20.50
N ASN A 69 -70.11 6.01 20.57
CA ASN A 69 -68.91 6.86 20.45
C ASN A 69 -68.23 7.01 21.82
N VAL A 70 -66.90 7.08 21.83
CA VAL A 70 -66.08 7.31 23.03
C VAL A 70 -65.65 8.77 23.03
N TYR A 71 -65.76 9.46 24.17
CA TYR A 71 -65.26 10.82 24.27
C TYR A 71 -64.56 11.08 25.61
N THR A 72 -63.59 11.98 25.58
CA THR A 72 -62.93 12.58 26.74
C THR A 72 -62.99 14.10 26.65
N HIS A 73 -63.05 14.78 27.80
CA HIS A 73 -63.03 16.24 27.88
C HIS A 73 -61.97 16.67 28.89
N ASN A 74 -61.10 17.57 28.45
CA ASN A 74 -59.99 18.08 29.21
C ASN A 74 -60.35 19.38 29.94
N ALA A 75 -59.59 19.72 30.99
CA ALA A 75 -59.87 20.91 31.80
C ALA A 75 -59.67 22.24 31.05
N ASN A 76 -58.96 22.22 29.91
CA ASN A 76 -58.75 23.34 29.00
C ASN A 76 -59.94 23.58 28.05
N GLY A 77 -60.98 22.73 28.09
CA GLY A 77 -62.15 22.84 27.22
C GLY A 77 -62.07 22.04 25.92
N SER A 78 -60.98 21.29 25.69
CA SER A 78 -60.81 20.42 24.52
C SER A 78 -61.56 19.08 24.68
N PHE A 79 -62.14 18.61 23.58
CA PHE A 79 -62.82 17.34 23.40
C PHE A 79 -61.99 16.44 22.48
N ARG A 80 -61.85 15.16 22.86
CA ARG A 80 -61.43 14.09 21.93
C ARG A 80 -62.60 13.13 21.78
N ILE A 81 -63.14 13.01 20.58
CA ILE A 81 -64.33 12.21 20.27
C ILE A 81 -63.97 11.21 19.17
N GLU A 82 -64.09 9.92 19.48
CA GLU A 82 -63.81 8.82 18.55
C GLU A 82 -65.12 8.11 18.20
N GLY A 83 -65.52 8.27 16.93
CA GLY A 83 -66.60 7.55 16.26
C GLY A 83 -66.21 6.10 16.00
N LEU A 84 -67.23 5.23 15.96
CA LEU A 84 -67.05 3.81 15.64
C LEU A 84 -67.90 3.49 14.40
N ALA A 85 -68.12 2.22 14.08
CA ALA A 85 -68.94 1.87 12.92
C ALA A 85 -70.39 2.39 13.01
N GLY A 86 -70.86 3.08 11.97
CA GLY A 86 -72.18 3.69 11.85
C GLY A 86 -72.11 5.05 11.16
N ASN A 87 -73.28 5.61 10.81
CA ASN A 87 -73.34 7.01 10.34
C ASN A 87 -73.53 7.91 11.56
N ASP A 88 -72.51 8.67 11.90
CA ASP A 88 -72.41 9.49 13.08
C ASP A 88 -72.60 10.98 12.75
N THR A 89 -73.12 11.73 13.71
CA THR A 89 -73.15 13.19 13.65
C THR A 89 -72.59 13.73 14.95
N ILE A 90 -71.41 14.33 14.84
CA ILE A 90 -70.65 14.91 15.94
C ILE A 90 -70.69 16.43 15.75
N THR A 91 -71.17 17.15 16.75
CA THR A 91 -71.21 18.61 16.68
C THR A 91 -70.77 19.21 17.99
N VAL A 92 -69.68 19.97 17.95
CA VAL A 92 -69.21 20.80 19.05
C VAL A 92 -69.82 22.20 18.90
N SER A 93 -70.15 22.81 20.03
CA SER A 93 -70.71 24.17 20.07
C SER A 93 -69.63 25.17 19.68
N ALA A 94 -69.99 26.14 18.84
CA ALA A 94 -69.14 27.29 18.49
C ALA A 94 -68.71 28.18 19.69
N THR A 95 -69.13 27.84 20.91
CA THR A 95 -68.67 28.47 22.16
C THR A 95 -67.62 27.63 22.89
N SER A 96 -67.16 26.52 22.31
CA SER A 96 -65.99 25.76 22.78
C SER A 96 -64.75 26.65 22.69
N THR A 97 -63.79 26.44 23.59
CA THR A 97 -62.57 27.26 23.72
C THR A 97 -61.29 26.44 23.68
N GLY A 98 -61.39 25.13 23.43
CA GLY A 98 -60.25 24.23 23.33
C GLY A 98 -60.22 23.57 21.96
N ASN A 99 -59.02 23.21 21.52
CA ASN A 99 -58.76 22.51 20.27
C ASN A 99 -59.29 21.07 20.35
N ASP A 100 -60.22 20.73 19.49
CA ASP A 100 -61.01 19.51 19.54
C ASP A 100 -60.52 18.49 18.50
N TYR A 101 -60.51 17.19 18.84
CA TYR A 101 -60.24 16.09 17.90
C TYR A 101 -61.52 15.28 17.67
N LEU A 102 -62.02 15.25 16.44
CA LEU A 102 -63.25 14.58 16.04
C LEU A 102 -62.92 13.50 15.01
N ASP A 103 -63.19 12.24 15.33
CA ASP A 103 -63.03 11.09 14.43
C ASP A 103 -64.41 10.46 14.15
N GLY A 104 -64.74 10.23 12.87
CA GLY A 104 -66.00 9.62 12.39
C GLY A 104 -65.99 8.09 12.39
N GLY A 105 -64.87 7.47 12.00
CA GLY A 105 -64.71 6.02 11.99
C GLY A 105 -65.12 5.35 10.68
N LEU A 106 -66.19 4.54 10.69
CA LEU A 106 -66.65 3.81 9.49
C LEU A 106 -68.11 4.15 9.22
N GLY A 107 -68.45 4.74 8.08
CA GLY A 107 -69.83 5.11 7.74
C GLY A 107 -69.88 6.45 7.03
N ASN A 108 -71.08 6.99 6.80
CA ASN A 108 -71.19 8.35 6.25
C ASN A 108 -71.49 9.33 7.38
N ASP A 109 -70.48 10.10 7.76
CA ASP A 109 -70.43 10.86 8.99
C ASP A 109 -70.59 12.37 8.75
N THR A 110 -70.93 13.11 9.80
CA THR A 110 -71.01 14.57 9.78
C THR A 110 -70.35 15.13 11.01
N LEU A 111 -69.18 15.74 10.83
CA LEU A 111 -68.34 16.33 11.85
C LEU A 111 -68.44 17.84 11.77
N ASN A 112 -68.88 18.49 12.85
CA ASN A 112 -68.94 19.94 12.96
C ASN A 112 -68.12 20.37 14.18
N ALA A 113 -66.98 21.01 13.92
CA ALA A 113 -66.05 21.52 14.91
C ALA A 113 -66.53 22.83 15.55
N GLY A 114 -65.74 23.34 16.50
CA GLY A 114 -66.05 24.46 17.36
C GLY A 114 -65.70 25.81 16.72
N GLY A 115 -64.94 26.61 17.45
CA GLY A 115 -64.42 27.90 16.98
C GLY A 115 -62.95 28.08 17.35
N SER A 116 -62.25 26.96 17.58
CA SER A 116 -60.85 26.82 17.97
C SER A 116 -60.14 26.00 16.89
N ASN A 117 -58.84 25.75 17.02
CA ASN A 117 -58.08 25.01 16.01
C ASN A 117 -58.32 23.51 16.21
N ASP A 118 -59.13 22.90 15.36
CA ASP A 118 -59.67 21.56 15.54
C ASP A 118 -59.10 20.57 14.51
N ILE A 119 -59.07 19.28 14.85
CA ILE A 119 -58.66 18.19 13.94
C ILE A 119 -59.88 17.30 13.68
N LEU A 120 -60.24 17.12 12.42
CA LEU A 120 -61.38 16.33 11.98
C LEU A 120 -60.89 15.19 11.09
N ASP A 121 -61.27 13.95 11.41
CA ASP A 121 -60.94 12.73 10.65
C ASP A 121 -62.25 11.99 10.29
N GLY A 122 -62.61 11.93 9.01
CA GLY A 122 -63.85 11.30 8.53
C GLY A 122 -63.82 9.77 8.59
N GLY A 123 -62.69 9.17 8.23
CA GLY A 123 -62.52 7.72 8.16
C GLY A 123 -62.94 7.11 6.82
N ASP A 124 -63.59 5.94 6.82
CA ASP A 124 -64.10 5.34 5.57
C ASP A 124 -65.57 5.76 5.38
N GLY A 125 -65.94 6.38 4.26
CA GLY A 125 -67.23 7.04 4.23
C GLY A 125 -67.63 7.88 3.03
N THR A 126 -68.54 8.81 3.26
CA THR A 126 -68.90 9.92 2.38
C THR A 126 -69.32 10.99 3.37
N ASP A 127 -68.33 11.71 3.84
CA ASP A 127 -68.36 12.42 5.10
C ASP A 127 -68.49 13.91 4.88
N ILE A 128 -69.00 14.62 5.89
CA ILE A 128 -69.11 16.08 5.87
C ILE A 128 -68.33 16.61 7.05
N LEU A 129 -67.22 17.28 6.79
CA LEU A 129 -66.32 17.89 7.77
C LEU A 129 -66.47 19.41 7.67
N ASN A 130 -66.89 20.05 8.77
CA ASN A 130 -66.98 21.51 8.89
C ASN A 130 -66.11 21.99 10.06
N GLY A 131 -64.99 22.65 9.76
CA GLY A 131 -64.07 23.26 10.74
C GLY A 131 -64.71 24.44 11.49
N ASN A 132 -65.37 25.31 10.73
CA ASN A 132 -65.99 26.58 11.14
C ASN A 132 -65.00 27.72 11.33
N ALA A 133 -64.43 27.93 12.51
CA ALA A 133 -63.54 29.06 12.75
C ALA A 133 -62.35 28.59 13.56
N GLY A 134 -61.16 29.09 13.26
CA GLY A 134 -59.92 28.49 13.76
C GLY A 134 -59.10 27.99 12.58
N ASN A 135 -57.89 27.53 12.86
CA ASN A 135 -57.04 26.88 11.88
C ASN A 135 -57.21 25.37 12.03
N ASP A 136 -58.02 24.77 11.18
CA ASP A 136 -58.49 23.41 11.32
C ASP A 136 -57.74 22.44 10.38
N ILE A 137 -57.53 21.20 10.82
CA ILE A 137 -56.98 20.11 9.98
C ILE A 137 -58.11 19.14 9.63
N LEU A 138 -58.40 18.98 8.34
CA LEU A 138 -59.49 18.16 7.84
C LEU A 138 -58.95 16.99 7.02
N ARG A 139 -59.14 15.77 7.52
CA ARG A 139 -58.83 14.52 6.83
C ARG A 139 -60.12 13.80 6.47
N GLY A 140 -60.47 13.74 5.18
CA GLY A 140 -61.68 13.07 4.70
C GLY A 140 -61.61 11.54 4.88
N GLY A 141 -60.52 10.94 4.43
CA GLY A 141 -60.33 9.49 4.43
C GLY A 141 -60.85 8.85 3.12
N ALA A 142 -61.32 7.61 3.17
CA ALA A 142 -61.71 6.88 1.97
C ALA A 142 -63.17 7.16 1.61
N GLY A 143 -63.45 7.92 0.56
CA GLY A 143 -64.83 8.25 0.24
C GLY A 143 -65.00 9.32 -0.83
N SER A 144 -66.13 10.00 -0.81
CA SER A 144 -66.35 11.23 -1.59
C SER A 144 -66.86 12.27 -0.62
N ASP A 145 -65.93 12.96 -0.01
CA ASP A 145 -66.15 13.71 1.21
C ASP A 145 -66.38 15.19 0.93
N THR A 146 -66.92 15.93 1.89
CA THR A 146 -67.08 17.38 1.83
C THR A 146 -66.24 18.00 2.93
N LEU A 147 -65.15 18.66 2.56
CA LEU A 147 -64.23 19.32 3.46
C LEU A 147 -64.47 20.83 3.38
N ASN A 148 -64.87 21.43 4.49
CA ASN A 148 -65.14 22.86 4.60
C ASN A 148 -64.41 23.41 5.83
N GLY A 149 -63.24 24.02 5.63
CA GLY A 149 -62.43 24.57 6.73
C GLY A 149 -63.18 25.72 7.42
N GLY A 150 -63.46 26.78 6.67
CA GLY A 150 -64.34 27.85 7.12
C GLY A 150 -63.59 29.18 7.23
N ALA A 151 -63.34 29.65 8.44
CA ALA A 151 -62.69 30.93 8.71
C ALA A 151 -61.42 30.74 9.53
N GLY A 152 -60.28 30.91 8.89
CA GLY A 152 -58.96 30.77 9.49
C GLY A 152 -57.99 30.40 8.38
N ILE A 153 -56.92 29.71 8.74
CA ILE A 153 -56.01 29.05 7.81
C ILE A 153 -56.21 27.55 8.00
N ASP A 154 -56.92 26.93 7.07
CA ASP A 154 -57.36 25.55 7.22
C ASP A 154 -56.56 24.62 6.29
N THR A 155 -56.27 23.40 6.77
CA THR A 155 -55.46 22.40 6.08
C THR A 155 -56.30 21.19 5.66
N ALA A 156 -56.27 20.83 4.38
CA ALA A 156 -56.74 19.54 3.91
C ALA A 156 -55.59 18.51 3.97
N ASP A 157 -55.78 17.45 4.75
CA ASP A 157 -54.75 16.45 5.02
C ASP A 157 -55.03 15.13 4.28
N TYR A 158 -54.17 14.81 3.32
CA TYR A 158 -54.17 13.57 2.53
C TYR A 158 -52.97 12.65 2.81
N SER A 159 -52.20 12.89 3.87
CA SER A 159 -50.97 12.14 4.23
C SER A 159 -51.17 10.64 4.41
N THR A 160 -52.40 10.22 4.73
CA THR A 160 -52.76 8.82 4.91
C THR A 160 -53.29 8.14 3.64
N SER A 161 -53.37 8.87 2.52
CA SER A 161 -53.80 8.34 1.24
C SER A 161 -52.83 7.25 0.75
N ASN A 162 -53.39 6.19 0.17
CA ASN A 162 -52.64 5.04 -0.33
C ASN A 162 -52.28 5.13 -1.82
N ALA A 163 -52.48 6.32 -2.42
CA ALA A 163 -52.11 6.68 -3.78
C ALA A 163 -52.05 8.20 -3.90
N GLY A 164 -51.32 8.66 -4.91
CA GLY A 164 -51.20 10.08 -5.25
C GLY A 164 -52.55 10.73 -5.54
N ILE A 165 -52.63 12.01 -5.20
CA ILE A 165 -53.79 12.88 -5.32
C ILE A 165 -53.55 13.99 -6.33
N THR A 166 -54.62 14.51 -6.88
CA THR A 166 -54.62 15.72 -7.68
C THR A 166 -55.68 16.64 -7.13
N LEU A 167 -55.25 17.79 -6.62
CA LEU A 167 -56.11 18.75 -5.98
C LEU A 167 -55.72 20.17 -6.36
N SER A 168 -56.72 21.00 -6.67
CA SER A 168 -56.53 22.43 -6.87
C SER A 168 -57.51 23.18 -5.98
N LEU A 169 -57.02 24.15 -5.22
CA LEU A 169 -57.85 25.04 -4.43
C LEU A 169 -58.68 25.94 -5.36
N PRO A 170 -59.92 26.27 -4.98
CA PRO A 170 -60.73 27.18 -5.77
C PRO A 170 -60.15 28.59 -5.66
N SER A 171 -59.99 29.29 -6.79
CA SER A 171 -59.52 30.69 -6.83
C SER A 171 -60.38 31.69 -6.04
N ASP A 172 -61.57 31.28 -5.62
CA ASP A 172 -62.38 31.96 -4.62
C ASP A 172 -62.62 30.95 -3.49
N PRO A 173 -62.08 31.16 -2.27
CA PRO A 173 -62.15 30.18 -1.17
C PRO A 173 -63.60 29.89 -0.72
N ASN A 174 -64.56 30.74 -1.08
CA ASN A 174 -65.99 30.51 -0.81
C ASN A 174 -66.68 29.60 -1.84
N LYS A 175 -65.96 29.14 -2.86
CA LYS A 175 -66.44 28.17 -3.85
C LYS A 175 -65.87 26.80 -3.54
N THR A 176 -66.40 25.79 -4.21
CA THR A 176 -65.97 24.41 -4.05
C THR A 176 -65.09 23.97 -5.20
N SER A 177 -63.96 23.33 -4.92
CA SER A 177 -63.19 22.54 -5.88
C SER A 177 -63.45 21.04 -5.68
N ARG A 178 -62.90 20.18 -6.55
CA ARG A 178 -63.00 18.72 -6.42
C ARG A 178 -61.63 18.08 -6.58
N GLY A 179 -61.33 17.13 -5.71
CA GLY A 179 -60.13 16.28 -5.81
C GLY A 179 -60.34 15.06 -6.70
N THR A 180 -59.23 14.48 -7.16
CA THR A 180 -59.16 13.18 -7.86
C THR A 180 -57.91 12.42 -7.44
N GLY A 181 -57.91 11.08 -7.53
CA GLY A 181 -56.75 10.27 -7.09
C GLY A 181 -56.85 9.94 -5.60
N GLY A 182 -56.31 8.79 -5.20
CA GLY A 182 -56.33 8.31 -3.81
C GLY A 182 -57.61 8.60 -3.02
N HIS A 183 -57.43 9.09 -1.80
CA HIS A 183 -58.50 9.54 -0.91
C HIS A 183 -59.19 10.83 -1.39
N ALA A 184 -58.57 11.64 -2.24
CA ALA A 184 -59.20 12.84 -2.80
C ALA A 184 -60.31 12.54 -3.83
N THR A 185 -60.53 11.28 -4.21
CA THR A 185 -61.41 10.89 -5.32
C THR A 185 -62.88 11.22 -5.06
N GLY A 186 -63.34 12.33 -5.63
CA GLY A 186 -64.74 12.72 -5.60
C GLY A 186 -65.08 13.71 -4.48
N ASP A 187 -64.09 14.08 -3.68
CA ASP A 187 -64.17 15.07 -2.63
C ASP A 187 -64.60 16.43 -3.17
N THR A 188 -65.16 17.25 -2.28
CA THR A 188 -65.56 18.64 -2.51
C THR A 188 -64.94 19.50 -1.43
N ILE A 189 -64.13 20.49 -1.82
CA ILE A 189 -63.29 21.25 -0.89
C ILE A 189 -63.60 22.75 -0.98
N SER A 190 -63.75 23.42 0.16
CA SER A 190 -63.96 24.88 0.25
C SER A 190 -63.37 25.45 1.54
N GLY A 191 -62.96 26.73 1.53
CA GLY A 191 -62.36 27.40 2.68
C GLY A 191 -61.17 26.64 3.25
N ILE A 192 -60.24 26.25 2.37
CA ILE A 192 -58.98 25.57 2.69
C ILE A 192 -57.88 26.38 2.00
N GLU A 193 -56.79 26.63 2.71
CA GLU A 193 -55.63 27.38 2.24
C GLU A 193 -54.40 26.47 2.12
N ASN A 194 -54.31 25.41 2.93
CA ASN A 194 -53.16 24.51 2.97
C ASN A 194 -53.51 23.10 2.51
N ILE A 195 -52.58 22.43 1.84
CA ILE A 195 -52.74 21.03 1.42
C ILE A 195 -51.52 20.23 1.87
N LEU A 196 -51.76 19.14 2.59
CA LEU A 196 -50.78 18.09 2.85
C LEU A 196 -51.08 16.90 1.92
N GLY A 197 -50.15 16.59 1.03
CA GLY A 197 -50.15 15.49 0.08
C GLY A 197 -50.05 14.11 0.73
N SER A 198 -49.89 13.09 -0.09
CA SER A 198 -49.69 11.69 0.26
C SER A 198 -48.22 11.29 0.11
N ALA A 199 -47.87 10.05 0.45
CA ALA A 199 -46.51 9.54 0.21
C ALA A 199 -46.30 9.03 -1.24
N PHE A 200 -47.00 9.59 -2.22
CA PHE A 200 -46.96 9.21 -3.63
C PHE A 200 -47.16 10.44 -4.51
N ASP A 201 -46.71 10.34 -5.78
CA ASP A 201 -46.79 11.37 -6.81
C ASP A 201 -48.12 12.18 -6.83
N ASP A 202 -48.06 13.38 -6.28
CA ASP A 202 -49.16 14.29 -6.12
C ASP A 202 -49.13 15.44 -7.12
N ARG A 203 -50.28 16.07 -7.31
CA ARG A 203 -50.42 17.30 -8.10
C ARG A 203 -51.25 18.31 -7.34
N LEU A 204 -50.59 19.22 -6.66
CA LEU A 204 -51.20 20.20 -5.77
C LEU A 204 -51.17 21.58 -6.43
N THR A 205 -52.24 22.35 -6.27
CA THR A 205 -52.30 23.72 -6.77
C THR A 205 -53.03 24.59 -5.78
N GLY A 206 -52.39 25.69 -5.38
CA GLY A 206 -52.90 26.73 -4.53
C GLY A 206 -53.97 27.60 -5.21
N ASN A 207 -54.19 28.79 -4.65
CA ASN A 207 -55.18 29.76 -5.08
C ASN A 207 -54.58 31.17 -5.20
N LEU A 208 -55.28 32.21 -4.76
CA LEU A 208 -54.81 33.60 -4.89
C LEU A 208 -54.41 34.19 -3.53
N LEU A 209 -54.17 33.32 -2.55
CA LEU A 209 -53.85 33.62 -1.17
C LEU A 209 -52.64 32.79 -0.82
N ASN A 210 -51.88 33.23 0.18
CA ASN A 210 -50.78 32.47 0.76
C ASN A 210 -51.21 31.04 1.14
N ASN A 211 -50.54 30.05 0.59
CA ASN A 211 -50.81 28.64 0.75
C ASN A 211 -49.57 27.89 1.22
N LEU A 212 -49.76 26.90 2.10
CA LEU A 212 -48.76 25.87 2.39
C LEU A 212 -49.12 24.60 1.62
N LEU A 213 -48.26 24.20 0.68
CA LEU A 213 -48.39 22.98 -0.10
C LEU A 213 -47.23 22.04 0.26
N VAL A 214 -47.55 20.84 0.72
CA VAL A 214 -46.54 19.83 1.10
C VAL A 214 -46.80 18.56 0.32
N GLY A 215 -45.84 18.10 -0.50
CA GLY A 215 -45.90 16.84 -1.25
C GLY A 215 -45.78 15.63 -0.33
N ASN A 216 -44.74 15.64 0.52
CA ASN A 216 -44.22 14.59 1.41
C ASN A 216 -43.26 13.63 0.75
N GLY A 217 -43.65 12.94 -0.30
CA GLY A 217 -42.74 12.01 -0.96
C GLY A 217 -43.42 11.34 -2.13
N GLY A 218 -42.62 10.88 -3.10
CA GLY A 218 -43.13 10.65 -4.46
C GLY A 218 -42.79 11.85 -5.34
N GLU A 219 -42.89 11.68 -6.66
CA GLU A 219 -42.55 12.76 -7.60
C GLU A 219 -43.73 13.74 -7.71
N ASP A 220 -43.67 14.84 -6.99
CA ASP A 220 -44.77 15.76 -6.74
C ASP A 220 -44.72 16.99 -7.65
N ILE A 221 -45.90 17.52 -8.00
CA ILE A 221 -46.02 18.80 -8.72
C ILE A 221 -46.84 19.78 -7.90
N LEU A 222 -46.18 20.82 -7.39
CA LEU A 222 -46.76 21.85 -6.53
C LEU A 222 -46.78 23.20 -7.25
N ARG A 223 -47.88 23.94 -7.12
CA ARG A 223 -48.02 25.28 -7.73
C ARG A 223 -48.71 26.26 -6.78
N GLY A 224 -48.05 27.32 -6.36
CA GLY A 224 -48.59 28.34 -5.46
C GLY A 224 -49.68 29.19 -6.11
N MET A 225 -49.37 29.75 -7.29
CA MET A 225 -50.16 30.66 -8.13
C MET A 225 -49.98 32.14 -7.77
N ASP A 226 -50.88 32.77 -7.00
CA ASP A 226 -50.66 34.14 -6.49
C ASP A 226 -50.70 34.09 -4.95
N GLY A 227 -49.86 34.86 -4.27
CA GLY A 227 -49.77 34.86 -2.80
C GLY A 227 -48.32 34.64 -2.39
N ASP A 228 -47.98 34.91 -1.13
CA ASP A 228 -46.66 34.50 -0.61
C ASP A 228 -46.81 33.05 -0.11
N ASP A 229 -46.44 32.10 -0.96
CA ASP A 229 -46.70 30.67 -0.80
C ASP A 229 -45.48 29.93 -0.23
N VAL A 230 -45.72 28.81 0.45
CA VAL A 230 -44.68 27.89 0.92
C VAL A 230 -44.93 26.52 0.28
N LEU A 231 -43.98 26.08 -0.54
CA LEU A 231 -44.04 24.81 -1.27
C LEU A 231 -42.91 23.89 -0.77
N ILE A 232 -43.27 22.65 -0.42
CA ILE A 232 -42.35 21.66 0.13
C ILE A 232 -42.55 20.37 -0.69
N GLY A 233 -41.53 19.93 -1.41
CA GLY A 233 -41.50 18.67 -2.14
C GLY A 233 -41.50 17.48 -1.18
N ASP A 234 -40.32 17.06 -0.75
CA ASP A 234 -40.14 15.99 0.23
C ASP A 234 -39.22 16.34 1.43
N GLY A 235 -38.82 15.33 2.22
CA GLY A 235 -37.69 15.46 3.16
C GLY A 235 -37.93 16.20 4.50
N MET A 236 -38.83 17.17 4.58
CA MET A 236 -39.04 17.93 5.83
C MET A 236 -39.95 17.20 6.84
N THR A 237 -39.37 16.24 7.57
CA THR A 237 -40.08 15.49 8.63
C THR A 237 -40.35 16.30 9.91
N ASP A 238 -39.85 17.53 9.99
CA ASP A 238 -40.05 18.46 11.12
C ASP A 238 -40.87 19.70 10.72
N THR A 239 -42.01 19.46 10.07
CA THR A 239 -43.07 20.47 10.02
C THR A 239 -43.86 20.37 11.32
N ASP A 240 -43.46 21.14 12.33
CA ASP A 240 -44.45 21.57 13.30
C ASP A 240 -45.62 22.21 12.49
N MET A 241 -46.87 21.92 12.86
CA MET A 241 -48.04 22.27 12.03
C MET A 241 -48.37 23.77 12.06
N ASN A 242 -47.38 24.66 12.22
CA ASN A 242 -47.52 26.11 12.16
C ASN A 242 -46.89 26.74 10.90
N GLY A 243 -46.25 25.94 10.03
CA GLY A 243 -45.70 26.41 8.75
C GLY A 243 -44.37 27.15 8.88
N VAL A 244 -43.66 26.96 10.00
CA VAL A 244 -42.28 27.41 10.17
C VAL A 244 -41.45 26.20 10.61
N PRO A 245 -40.33 25.87 9.94
CA PRO A 245 -39.40 24.87 10.44
C PRO A 245 -38.97 25.20 11.88
N ASP A 246 -39.10 24.25 12.82
CA ASP A 246 -38.73 24.41 14.23
C ASP A 246 -37.21 24.24 14.41
N ASP A 247 -36.47 25.34 14.35
CA ASP A 247 -35.08 25.40 14.80
C ASP A 247 -35.03 25.52 16.34
N GLU A 248 -34.82 24.39 17.03
CA GLU A 248 -34.49 24.38 18.47
C GLU A 248 -32.97 24.45 18.74
N ASP A 249 -32.13 24.96 17.83
CA ASP A 249 -30.73 25.29 18.09
C ASP A 249 -30.42 26.80 17.89
N ALA A 250 -30.37 27.51 19.01
CA ALA A 250 -30.11 28.95 19.08
C ALA A 250 -28.66 29.36 18.71
N ASP A 251 -28.22 29.15 17.46
CA ASP A 251 -26.97 29.69 16.93
C ASP A 251 -27.10 30.52 15.63
N GLY A 252 -28.27 30.51 14.99
CA GLY A 252 -28.60 31.44 13.91
C GLY A 252 -27.86 31.17 12.61
N ILE A 253 -27.55 29.91 12.33
CA ILE A 253 -27.16 29.42 11.01
C ILE A 253 -28.20 28.34 10.63
N ALA A 254 -28.81 28.45 9.45
CA ALA A 254 -29.58 27.35 8.89
C ALA A 254 -28.57 26.23 8.54
N ASP A 255 -28.55 25.15 9.30
CA ASP A 255 -27.78 23.93 9.00
C ASP A 255 -28.77 22.83 8.65
N GLY A 256 -28.68 22.34 7.41
CA GLY A 256 -29.56 21.35 6.78
C GLY A 256 -29.92 20.20 7.70
N VAL A 257 -31.22 19.96 7.87
CA VAL A 257 -31.75 18.96 8.79
C VAL A 257 -31.91 17.62 8.08
N ASN A 258 -30.86 16.80 8.16
CA ASN A 258 -30.89 15.34 8.01
C ASN A 258 -31.81 14.85 6.87
N GLU A 259 -31.44 15.23 5.65
CA GLU A 259 -32.05 14.78 4.42
C GLU A 259 -31.72 13.29 4.23
N SER A 260 -32.74 12.46 4.15
CA SER A 260 -32.56 11.10 3.66
C SER A 260 -32.15 11.21 2.19
N ALA A 261 -30.89 10.88 1.86
CA ALA A 261 -30.27 10.94 0.52
C ALA A 261 -30.92 10.09 -0.61
N VAL A 262 -32.22 9.80 -0.52
CA VAL A 262 -33.05 9.12 -1.50
C VAL A 262 -34.46 9.70 -1.44
N GLY A 263 -34.62 10.91 -1.96
CA GLY A 263 -35.92 11.52 -2.22
C GLY A 263 -36.32 11.41 -3.70
N ALA A 264 -37.45 12.01 -4.06
CA ALA A 264 -38.03 11.93 -5.40
C ALA A 264 -37.91 13.28 -6.13
N ASP A 265 -37.86 13.22 -7.47
CA ASP A 265 -37.70 14.42 -8.30
C ASP A 265 -39.01 15.24 -8.34
N ASP A 266 -38.99 16.44 -7.77
CA ASP A 266 -40.15 17.31 -7.59
C ASP A 266 -40.17 18.52 -8.55
N LEU A 267 -41.38 19.04 -8.85
CA LEU A 267 -41.58 20.26 -9.63
C LEU A 267 -42.40 21.28 -8.83
N LEU A 268 -41.74 22.35 -8.39
CA LEU A 268 -42.32 23.44 -7.61
C LEU A 268 -42.36 24.74 -8.44
N ASP A 269 -43.48 25.46 -8.38
CA ASP A 269 -43.71 26.72 -9.10
C ASP A 269 -44.44 27.69 -8.16
N GLY A 270 -43.74 28.69 -7.64
CA GLY A 270 -44.28 29.69 -6.69
C GLY A 270 -45.35 30.55 -7.35
N GLY A 271 -44.97 31.28 -8.39
CA GLY A 271 -45.88 32.04 -9.23
C GLY A 271 -45.72 33.54 -9.04
N PHE A 272 -46.70 34.22 -8.44
CA PHE A 272 -46.62 35.63 -8.09
C PHE A 272 -46.65 35.79 -6.58
N GLY A 273 -45.67 36.46 -6.01
CA GLY A 273 -45.56 36.67 -4.57
C GLY A 273 -44.11 36.52 -4.14
N ASN A 274 -43.86 36.63 -2.84
CA ASN A 274 -42.56 36.28 -2.30
C ASN A 274 -42.66 34.87 -1.73
N ASP A 275 -42.28 33.89 -2.54
CA ASP A 275 -42.50 32.48 -2.27
C ASP A 275 -41.30 31.84 -1.56
N THR A 276 -41.56 30.75 -0.83
CA THR A 276 -40.51 29.90 -0.25
C THR A 276 -40.67 28.47 -0.73
N LEU A 277 -39.67 27.96 -1.46
CA LEU A 277 -39.69 26.62 -2.06
C LEU A 277 -38.58 25.76 -1.47
N TYR A 278 -38.91 24.51 -1.16
CA TYR A 278 -37.98 23.48 -0.70
C TYR A 278 -38.14 22.23 -1.59
N GLY A 279 -37.10 21.85 -2.34
CA GLY A 279 -37.06 20.62 -3.13
C GLY A 279 -37.00 19.40 -2.22
N GLY A 280 -35.91 19.30 -1.47
CA GLY A 280 -35.68 18.20 -0.53
C GLY A 280 -34.56 17.31 -1.03
N ALA A 281 -34.79 16.02 -1.13
CA ALA A 281 -33.85 15.12 -1.78
C ALA A 281 -34.39 14.72 -3.16
N GLY A 282 -33.55 14.65 -4.19
CA GLY A 282 -34.03 14.34 -5.53
C GLY A 282 -33.31 15.16 -6.58
N LYS A 283 -33.78 15.12 -7.82
CA LYS A 283 -33.40 16.11 -8.84
C LYS A 283 -34.58 17.02 -9.08
N ASP A 284 -34.62 18.11 -8.34
CA ASP A 284 -35.77 18.97 -8.24
C ASP A 284 -35.73 20.11 -9.24
N THR A 285 -36.91 20.63 -9.57
CA THR A 285 -37.06 21.80 -10.43
C THR A 285 -37.92 22.83 -9.70
N LEU A 286 -37.29 23.93 -9.29
CA LEU A 286 -37.90 25.01 -8.54
C LEU A 286 -37.95 26.28 -9.42
N ASN A 287 -39.12 26.91 -9.47
CA ASN A 287 -39.34 28.17 -10.16
C ASN A 287 -40.01 29.16 -9.21
N GLY A 288 -39.33 30.24 -8.85
CA GLY A 288 -39.84 31.29 -7.96
C GLY A 288 -40.95 32.07 -8.63
N GLY A 289 -40.61 32.79 -9.71
CA GLY A 289 -41.58 33.48 -10.56
C GLY A 289 -41.46 35.00 -10.45
N PHE A 290 -42.47 35.67 -9.93
CA PHE A 290 -42.45 37.12 -9.77
C PHE A 290 -42.50 37.49 -8.30
N GLY A 291 -41.50 38.22 -7.83
CA GLY A 291 -41.37 38.66 -6.44
C GLY A 291 -40.02 38.25 -5.91
N ASN A 292 -39.77 38.47 -4.62
CA ASN A 292 -38.48 38.14 -4.02
C ASN A 292 -38.62 36.77 -3.36
N ASP A 293 -38.12 35.75 -4.03
CA ASP A 293 -38.33 34.35 -3.68
C ASP A 293 -37.14 33.78 -2.89
N THR A 294 -37.39 32.71 -2.15
CA THR A 294 -36.37 31.95 -1.43
C THR A 294 -36.50 30.48 -1.80
N MET A 295 -35.44 29.88 -2.32
CA MET A 295 -35.45 28.54 -2.86
C MET A 295 -34.28 27.72 -2.34
N TYR A 296 -34.57 26.50 -1.91
CA TYR A 296 -33.60 25.51 -1.45
C TYR A 296 -33.78 24.22 -2.26
N GLY A 297 -32.74 23.82 -3.00
CA GLY A 297 -32.70 22.55 -3.74
C GLY A 297 -32.64 21.38 -2.77
N GLY A 298 -31.56 21.31 -2.00
CA GLY A 298 -31.35 20.32 -0.95
C GLY A 298 -30.26 19.33 -1.33
N THR A 299 -30.60 18.06 -1.53
CA THR A 299 -29.62 17.06 -1.98
C THR A 299 -30.00 16.49 -3.35
N GLY A 300 -29.02 16.38 -4.24
CA GLY A 300 -29.15 15.88 -5.61
C GLY A 300 -28.97 17.01 -6.62
N ASP A 301 -29.02 16.69 -7.92
CA ASP A 301 -28.68 17.67 -8.96
C ASP A 301 -29.94 18.47 -9.35
N ASP A 302 -30.07 19.68 -8.81
CA ASP A 302 -31.28 20.49 -8.84
C ASP A 302 -31.24 21.62 -9.88
N PHE A 303 -32.42 22.10 -10.28
CA PHE A 303 -32.59 23.27 -11.13
C PHE A 303 -33.44 24.33 -10.42
N LEU A 304 -32.85 25.50 -10.13
CA LEU A 304 -33.49 26.62 -9.46
C LEU A 304 -33.53 27.84 -10.39
N ASN A 305 -34.69 28.47 -10.54
CA ASN A 305 -34.87 29.67 -11.37
C ASN A 305 -35.66 30.76 -10.62
N GLY A 306 -34.99 31.85 -10.25
CA GLY A 306 -35.54 33.02 -9.53
C GLY A 306 -36.56 33.77 -10.37
N SER A 307 -36.13 34.18 -11.56
CA SER A 307 -36.88 34.99 -12.53
C SER A 307 -36.90 36.49 -12.23
N ASP A 308 -38.03 37.10 -11.87
CA ASP A 308 -38.12 38.56 -11.68
C ASP A 308 -38.19 38.85 -10.17
N GLY A 309 -37.13 39.36 -9.56
CA GLY A 309 -37.07 39.45 -8.09
C GLY A 309 -35.71 39.86 -7.57
N ASP A 310 -35.57 40.19 -6.29
CA ASP A 310 -34.26 40.01 -5.63
C ASP A 310 -34.35 38.66 -4.87
N ASP A 311 -33.80 37.61 -5.46
CA ASP A 311 -34.05 36.21 -5.06
C ASP A 311 -32.88 35.62 -4.25
N LEU A 312 -33.20 34.62 -3.42
CA LEU A 312 -32.20 33.76 -2.73
C LEU A 312 -32.35 32.33 -3.25
N LEU A 313 -31.31 31.82 -3.90
CA LEU A 313 -31.22 30.46 -4.44
C LEU A 313 -30.08 29.72 -3.73
N ASP A 314 -30.38 28.55 -3.18
CA ASP A 314 -29.41 27.67 -2.51
C ASP A 314 -29.56 26.26 -3.11
N GLY A 315 -28.53 25.79 -3.82
CA GLY A 315 -28.50 24.49 -4.49
C GLY A 315 -28.41 23.36 -3.47
N GLY A 316 -27.36 23.36 -2.67
CA GLY A 316 -27.12 22.41 -1.59
C GLY A 316 -26.07 21.38 -1.98
N ASP A 317 -26.30 20.10 -1.70
CA ASP A 317 -25.39 19.02 -2.11
C ASP A 317 -25.80 18.51 -3.50
N GLY A 318 -24.95 18.57 -4.51
CA GLY A 318 -25.25 18.09 -5.85
C GLY A 318 -24.58 18.93 -6.91
N ASN A 319 -24.69 18.53 -8.19
CA ASN A 319 -24.25 19.39 -9.29
C ASN A 319 -25.45 20.19 -9.78
N ASP A 320 -25.61 21.41 -9.26
CA ASP A 320 -26.83 22.20 -9.38
C ASP A 320 -26.77 23.21 -10.53
N THR A 321 -27.95 23.70 -10.91
CA THR A 321 -28.12 24.76 -11.91
C THR A 321 -29.00 25.86 -11.34
N LEU A 322 -28.40 27.02 -11.06
CA LEU A 322 -29.08 28.17 -10.47
C LEU A 322 -29.13 29.34 -11.48
N VAL A 323 -30.31 29.93 -11.64
CA VAL A 323 -30.55 31.06 -12.54
C VAL A 323 -31.28 32.20 -11.80
N GLY A 324 -30.61 33.33 -11.60
CA GLY A 324 -31.18 34.52 -10.94
C GLY A 324 -32.15 35.28 -11.86
N SER A 325 -31.68 35.67 -13.04
CA SER A 325 -32.39 36.43 -14.09
C SER A 325 -32.42 37.96 -13.91
N LEU A 326 -33.52 38.55 -13.44
CA LEU A 326 -33.66 40.00 -13.28
C LEU A 326 -33.71 40.34 -11.79
N GLY A 327 -32.65 40.90 -11.22
CA GLY A 327 -32.64 41.04 -9.78
C GLY A 327 -31.44 41.72 -9.17
N ASN A 328 -31.29 41.56 -7.86
CA ASN A 328 -29.99 41.59 -7.19
C ASN A 328 -30.00 40.32 -6.35
N ASP A 329 -29.55 39.24 -6.96
CA ASP A 329 -29.80 37.88 -6.51
C ASP A 329 -28.64 37.37 -5.66
N ILE A 330 -28.94 36.41 -4.78
CA ILE A 330 -27.95 35.64 -4.04
C ILE A 330 -28.07 34.19 -4.50
N LEU A 331 -27.01 33.67 -5.13
CA LEU A 331 -26.92 32.29 -5.58
C LEU A 331 -25.83 31.58 -4.77
N LEU A 332 -26.18 30.46 -4.14
CA LEU A 332 -25.28 29.61 -3.38
C LEU A 332 -25.30 28.22 -4.04
N GLY A 333 -24.18 27.78 -4.60
CA GLY A 333 -24.04 26.46 -5.22
C GLY A 333 -24.12 25.36 -4.16
N GLY A 334 -23.12 25.33 -3.27
CA GLY A 334 -23.05 24.39 -2.16
C GLY A 334 -21.91 23.40 -2.36
N ALA A 335 -22.20 22.10 -2.43
CA ALA A 335 -21.21 21.06 -2.63
C ALA A 335 -21.48 20.28 -3.91
N GLY A 336 -20.56 20.30 -4.88
CA GLY A 336 -20.66 19.65 -6.18
C GLY A 336 -20.18 20.61 -7.27
N ASP A 337 -20.16 20.16 -8.53
CA ASP A 337 -19.75 21.04 -9.63
C ASP A 337 -20.96 21.81 -10.15
N ASP A 338 -21.10 23.08 -9.75
CA ASP A 338 -22.30 23.88 -9.96
C ASP A 338 -22.25 24.81 -11.18
N PHE A 339 -23.42 25.12 -11.72
CA PHE A 339 -23.59 26.14 -12.75
C PHE A 339 -24.51 27.27 -12.27
N MET A 340 -23.99 28.49 -12.24
CA MET A 340 -24.73 29.69 -11.81
C MET A 340 -24.77 30.76 -12.90
N ASP A 341 -25.97 31.30 -13.19
CA ASP A 341 -26.19 32.42 -14.11
C ASP A 341 -27.11 33.49 -13.46
N ALA A 342 -26.51 34.57 -12.93
CA ALA A 342 -27.28 35.63 -12.26
C ALA A 342 -27.87 36.66 -13.25
N SER A 343 -27.31 36.74 -14.45
CA SER A 343 -27.80 37.56 -15.58
C SER A 343 -27.74 39.08 -15.41
N ILE A 344 -28.75 39.75 -14.83
CA ILE A 344 -28.77 41.22 -14.73
C ILE A 344 -29.09 41.60 -13.30
N GLY A 345 -28.17 42.31 -12.66
CA GLY A 345 -28.31 42.64 -11.26
C GLY A 345 -27.03 43.12 -10.63
N ASN A 346 -27.03 43.39 -9.33
CA ASN A 346 -25.77 43.45 -8.58
C ASN A 346 -25.79 42.22 -7.69
N ASP A 347 -25.22 41.15 -8.18
CA ASP A 347 -25.49 39.81 -7.71
C ASP A 347 -24.36 39.29 -6.82
N VAL A 348 -24.69 38.32 -5.96
CA VAL A 348 -23.72 37.62 -5.11
C VAL A 348 -23.78 36.14 -5.44
N LEU A 349 -22.70 35.59 -5.97
CA LEU A 349 -22.57 34.18 -6.30
C LEU A 349 -21.49 33.55 -5.40
N MET A 350 -21.81 32.41 -4.80
CA MET A 350 -20.87 31.59 -4.03
C MET A 350 -20.92 30.15 -4.54
N GLY A 351 -19.81 29.65 -5.07
CA GLY A 351 -19.65 28.28 -5.56
C GLY A 351 -19.74 27.26 -4.43
N GLY A 352 -18.70 27.21 -3.61
CA GLY A 352 -18.63 26.32 -2.45
C GLY A 352 -17.56 25.26 -2.63
N ASP A 353 -17.88 23.99 -2.42
CA ASP A 353 -16.96 22.88 -2.65
C ASP A 353 -17.25 22.27 -4.04
N GLY A 354 -16.29 22.23 -4.96
CA GLY A 354 -16.45 21.67 -6.30
C GLY A 354 -15.81 22.54 -7.38
N SER A 355 -15.85 22.10 -8.64
CA SER A 355 -15.36 22.90 -9.77
C SER A 355 -16.52 23.65 -10.43
N ASP A 356 -16.70 24.90 -10.03
CA ASP A 356 -17.90 25.68 -10.32
C ASP A 356 -17.77 26.55 -11.58
N THR A 357 -18.90 26.83 -12.23
CA THR A 357 -18.98 27.80 -13.33
C THR A 357 -19.99 28.88 -13.02
N MET A 358 -19.50 30.12 -12.83
CA MET A 358 -20.29 31.29 -12.47
C MET A 358 -20.30 32.34 -13.59
N ASN A 359 -21.49 32.80 -13.95
CA ASN A 359 -21.71 33.94 -14.84
C ASN A 359 -22.59 34.99 -14.13
N ALA A 360 -22.01 36.11 -13.74
CA ALA A 360 -22.75 37.16 -13.03
C ALA A 360 -23.55 38.05 -13.99
N GLY A 361 -22.94 38.48 -15.10
CA GLY A 361 -23.63 39.17 -16.17
C GLY A 361 -23.48 40.70 -16.12
N ASP A 362 -24.58 41.46 -16.25
CA ASP A 362 -24.49 42.93 -16.25
C ASP A 362 -24.77 43.48 -14.84
N GLY A 363 -23.78 44.13 -14.22
CA GLY A 363 -23.92 44.97 -13.02
C GLY A 363 -22.71 44.91 -12.10
N HIS A 364 -22.83 45.22 -10.81
CA HIS A 364 -21.69 45.26 -9.89
C HIS A 364 -21.68 44.05 -8.98
N ASP A 365 -20.95 43.01 -9.39
CA ASP A 365 -21.15 41.66 -8.88
C ASP A 365 -20.04 41.21 -7.92
N VAL A 366 -20.38 40.26 -7.06
CA VAL A 366 -19.44 39.57 -6.16
C VAL A 366 -19.50 38.08 -6.44
N LEU A 367 -18.37 37.49 -6.83
CA LEU A 367 -18.23 36.06 -7.09
C LEU A 367 -17.16 35.49 -6.16
N ASP A 368 -17.46 34.35 -5.54
CA ASP A 368 -16.54 33.57 -4.71
C ASP A 368 -16.60 32.10 -5.16
N GLY A 369 -15.51 31.57 -5.73
CA GLY A 369 -15.40 30.19 -6.22
C GLY A 369 -15.48 29.20 -5.07
N GLY A 370 -14.54 29.32 -4.12
CA GLY A 370 -14.50 28.46 -2.96
C GLY A 370 -13.38 27.44 -3.10
N ALA A 371 -13.70 26.16 -3.17
CA ALA A 371 -12.74 25.08 -3.21
C ALA A 371 -12.94 24.18 -4.42
N GLY A 372 -11.97 24.17 -5.33
CA GLY A 372 -11.97 23.40 -6.57
C GLY A 372 -11.47 24.30 -7.69
N ASP A 373 -11.36 23.76 -8.90
CA ASP A 373 -10.89 24.55 -10.05
C ASP A 373 -12.09 25.31 -10.65
N ASP A 374 -12.23 26.59 -10.36
CA ASP A 374 -13.43 27.38 -10.63
C ASP A 374 -13.32 28.27 -11.88
N ARG A 375 -14.46 28.60 -12.48
CA ARG A 375 -14.56 29.51 -13.63
C ARG A 375 -15.52 30.66 -13.35
N LEU A 376 -14.98 31.86 -13.14
CA LEU A 376 -15.72 33.07 -12.78
C LEU A 376 -15.76 34.08 -13.93
N LEU A 377 -16.96 34.42 -14.39
CA LEU A 377 -17.21 35.42 -15.43
C LEU A 377 -18.07 36.57 -14.90
N ALA A 378 -17.46 37.74 -14.71
CA ALA A 378 -18.17 38.90 -14.19
C ALA A 378 -18.86 39.75 -15.28
N SER A 379 -18.35 39.73 -16.52
CA SER A 379 -18.94 40.43 -17.66
C SER A 379 -18.87 41.97 -17.60
N ALA A 380 -19.91 42.73 -17.25
CA ALA A 380 -19.87 44.19 -17.35
C ALA A 380 -20.24 44.86 -16.03
N GLY A 381 -19.31 45.61 -15.43
CA GLY A 381 -19.48 45.94 -14.02
C GLY A 381 -18.34 46.68 -13.37
N ASP A 382 -18.32 46.74 -12.04
CA ASP A 382 -17.10 47.04 -11.28
C ASP A 382 -17.09 45.91 -10.26
N ASP A 383 -16.47 44.80 -10.63
CA ASP A 383 -16.78 43.50 -10.02
C ASP A 383 -15.71 43.05 -9.03
N THR A 384 -16.08 42.13 -8.14
CA THR A 384 -15.15 41.52 -7.19
C THR A 384 -15.18 40.00 -7.33
N LEU A 385 -14.06 39.40 -7.70
CA LEU A 385 -13.91 37.96 -7.93
C LEU A 385 -12.87 37.40 -6.95
N TYR A 386 -13.22 36.31 -6.28
CA TYR A 386 -12.37 35.48 -5.46
C TYR A 386 -12.38 34.06 -6.04
N GLY A 387 -11.22 33.53 -6.46
CA GLY A 387 -11.12 32.14 -6.92
C GLY A 387 -11.25 31.19 -5.73
N GLY A 388 -10.29 31.24 -4.80
CA GLY A 388 -10.34 30.49 -3.56
C GLY A 388 -9.19 29.50 -3.47
N SER A 389 -9.45 28.21 -3.52
CA SER A 389 -8.41 27.19 -3.58
C SER A 389 -8.65 26.27 -4.77
N GLY A 390 -7.62 26.02 -5.58
CA GLY A 390 -7.73 25.31 -6.85
C GLY A 390 -7.13 26.16 -7.96
N ASP A 391 -7.02 25.62 -9.16
CA ASP A 391 -6.47 26.35 -10.31
C ASP A 391 -7.61 27.12 -11.02
N ASP A 392 -7.82 28.39 -10.65
CA ASP A 392 -9.03 29.14 -11.02
C ASP A 392 -8.90 29.97 -12.30
N GLU A 393 -10.01 30.15 -13.04
CA GLU A 393 -10.12 31.02 -14.20
C GLU A 393 -11.04 32.22 -13.93
N LEU A 394 -10.46 33.42 -13.77
CA LEU A 394 -11.20 34.65 -13.47
C LEU A 394 -11.20 35.60 -14.69
N ASP A 395 -12.38 35.98 -15.20
CA ASP A 395 -12.57 37.01 -16.24
C ASP A 395 -13.41 38.18 -15.71
N GLY A 396 -12.75 39.31 -15.43
CA GLY A 396 -13.36 40.52 -14.91
C GLY A 396 -14.19 41.31 -15.93
N GLY A 397 -13.92 41.13 -17.23
CA GLY A 397 -14.72 41.79 -18.27
C GLY A 397 -14.56 43.32 -18.38
N ASP A 398 -15.65 44.06 -18.57
CA ASP A 398 -15.63 45.51 -18.77
C ASP A 398 -15.88 46.26 -17.45
N GLY A 399 -14.90 47.03 -16.98
CA GLY A 399 -15.04 48.01 -15.91
C GLY A 399 -13.89 47.97 -14.89
N ASN A 400 -14.11 48.35 -13.64
CA ASN A 400 -13.03 48.46 -12.64
C ASN A 400 -13.07 47.31 -11.64
N ASP A 401 -12.37 46.23 -11.97
CA ASP A 401 -12.58 44.96 -11.32
C ASP A 401 -11.47 44.65 -10.31
N THR A 402 -11.82 43.87 -9.29
CA THR A 402 -10.90 43.30 -8.30
C THR A 402 -10.89 41.79 -8.45
N LEU A 403 -9.75 41.22 -8.84
CA LEU A 403 -9.56 39.78 -8.99
C LEU A 403 -8.54 39.30 -7.95
N THR A 404 -8.90 38.29 -7.17
CA THR A 404 -8.00 37.56 -6.27
C THR A 404 -8.07 36.09 -6.67
N GLY A 405 -6.97 35.49 -7.12
CA GLY A 405 -6.92 34.07 -7.48
C GLY A 405 -7.07 33.21 -6.23
N GLY A 406 -6.01 33.06 -5.44
CA GLY A 406 -6.10 32.37 -4.15
C GLY A 406 -4.93 31.41 -3.94
N ASP A 407 -5.20 30.20 -3.51
CA ASP A 407 -4.22 29.11 -3.48
C ASP A 407 -4.38 28.28 -4.77
N GLY A 408 -3.34 28.12 -5.59
CA GLY A 408 -3.42 27.38 -6.86
C GLY A 408 -2.74 28.15 -8.00
N ASP A 409 -2.64 27.53 -9.18
CA ASP A 409 -2.04 28.16 -10.36
C ASP A 409 -3.12 28.88 -11.19
N ASP A 410 -3.40 30.14 -10.86
CA ASP A 410 -4.58 30.84 -11.35
C ASP A 410 -4.39 31.53 -12.72
N LEU A 411 -5.48 31.63 -13.50
CA LEU A 411 -5.55 32.35 -14.77
C LEU A 411 -6.43 33.59 -14.66
N LEU A 412 -5.80 34.78 -14.59
CA LEU A 412 -6.49 36.03 -14.34
C LEU A 412 -6.58 36.89 -15.61
N ARG A 413 -7.81 37.23 -16.02
CA ARG A 413 -8.12 38.12 -17.14
C ARG A 413 -8.83 39.37 -16.62
N PRO A 414 -8.10 40.47 -16.42
CA PRO A 414 -8.68 41.66 -15.81
C PRO A 414 -9.63 42.42 -16.74
N GLY A 415 -9.62 42.14 -18.04
CA GLY A 415 -10.45 42.86 -19.00
C GLY A 415 -10.13 44.37 -19.11
N ALA A 416 -11.13 45.21 -19.36
CA ALA A 416 -10.96 46.61 -19.71
C ALA A 416 -11.32 47.57 -18.57
N GLY A 417 -10.38 48.37 -18.08
CA GLY A 417 -10.65 49.45 -17.12
C GLY A 417 -9.50 49.67 -16.15
N THR A 418 -9.80 50.06 -14.90
CA THR A 418 -8.77 50.20 -13.86
C THR A 418 -8.91 49.10 -12.82
N ASN A 419 -8.07 48.07 -12.95
CA ASN A 419 -8.29 46.78 -12.30
C ASN A 419 -7.24 46.53 -11.21
N SER A 420 -7.62 45.80 -10.16
CA SER A 420 -6.74 45.31 -9.10
C SER A 420 -6.66 43.80 -9.19
N VAL A 421 -5.46 43.25 -9.28
CA VAL A 421 -5.22 41.82 -9.43
C VAL A 421 -4.25 41.35 -8.36
N ASP A 422 -4.55 40.25 -7.71
CA ASP A 422 -3.64 39.52 -6.82
C ASP A 422 -3.74 38.05 -7.22
N GLY A 423 -2.68 37.44 -7.74
CA GLY A 423 -2.72 36.02 -8.13
C GLY A 423 -2.90 35.17 -6.87
N GLY A 424 -1.90 35.20 -5.99
CA GLY A 424 -2.04 34.64 -4.65
C GLY A 424 -0.87 33.76 -4.31
N ALA A 425 -1.12 32.49 -4.08
CA ALA A 425 -0.13 31.47 -3.80
C ALA A 425 -0.18 30.39 -4.86
N GLY A 426 0.80 30.40 -5.76
CA GLY A 426 0.95 29.41 -6.83
C GLY A 426 1.78 30.02 -7.94
N LEU A 427 1.61 29.53 -9.16
CA LEU A 427 2.20 30.10 -10.38
C LEU A 427 1.12 30.79 -11.21
N ASP A 428 0.84 32.04 -10.86
CA ASP A 428 -0.31 32.75 -11.39
C ASP A 428 0.00 33.41 -12.75
N THR A 429 -0.97 33.37 -13.65
CA THR A 429 -0.86 33.86 -15.02
C THR A 429 -1.80 35.02 -15.30
N LEU A 430 -1.23 36.15 -15.71
CA LEU A 430 -1.97 37.32 -16.16
C LEU A 430 -2.17 37.30 -17.68
N ASP A 431 -3.41 37.21 -18.15
CA ASP A 431 -3.75 36.99 -19.57
C ASP A 431 -4.42 38.21 -20.23
N PHE A 432 -3.73 38.76 -21.23
CA PHE A 432 -4.17 39.86 -22.09
C PHE A 432 -4.35 39.46 -23.56
N SER A 433 -4.51 38.17 -23.85
CA SER A 433 -4.62 37.63 -25.21
C SER A 433 -5.74 38.25 -26.07
N LYS A 434 -6.83 38.72 -25.45
CA LYS A 434 -7.94 39.42 -26.12
C LYS A 434 -7.73 40.93 -26.29
N GLY A 435 -6.64 41.48 -25.77
CA GLY A 435 -6.34 42.92 -25.74
C GLY A 435 -5.64 43.46 -26.99
N GLY A 436 -5.02 44.63 -26.84
CA GLY A 436 -4.10 45.19 -27.83
C GLY A 436 -2.69 45.31 -27.25
N ALA A 437 -1.80 45.97 -28.00
CA ALA A 437 -0.41 46.16 -27.60
C ALA A 437 -0.26 46.63 -26.14
N LEU A 438 0.57 45.94 -25.37
CA LEU A 438 0.79 46.18 -23.95
C LEU A 438 2.27 46.21 -23.58
N GLY A 439 2.54 46.72 -22.38
CA GLY A 439 3.83 46.55 -21.73
C GLY A 439 3.63 46.20 -20.27
N ILE A 440 4.26 45.10 -19.80
CA ILE A 440 4.22 44.63 -18.42
C ILE A 440 5.65 44.40 -17.92
N ASN A 441 5.91 44.77 -16.67
CA ASN A 441 7.13 44.44 -15.96
C ASN A 441 6.80 43.88 -14.58
N LEU A 442 7.00 42.58 -14.38
CA LEU A 442 6.73 41.88 -13.13
C LEU A 442 7.62 42.40 -12.00
N GLY A 443 8.90 42.70 -12.27
CA GLY A 443 9.85 43.11 -11.24
C GLY A 443 9.58 44.48 -10.58
N ASP A 444 8.95 45.41 -11.29
CA ASP A 444 8.55 46.72 -10.72
C ASP A 444 7.04 47.00 -10.74
N HIS A 445 6.25 46.02 -11.17
CA HIS A 445 4.79 46.08 -11.32
C HIS A 445 4.30 47.23 -12.21
N SER A 446 5.08 47.62 -13.22
CA SER A 446 4.67 48.67 -14.16
C SER A 446 3.92 48.11 -15.37
N VAL A 447 2.90 48.85 -15.80
CA VAL A 447 2.02 48.50 -16.92
C VAL A 447 1.89 49.65 -17.92
N SER A 448 1.61 49.32 -19.19
CA SER A 448 1.31 50.27 -20.27
C SER A 448 0.48 49.63 -21.38
N GLY A 449 -0.03 50.44 -22.32
CA GLY A 449 -0.82 49.94 -23.45
C GLY A 449 -2.19 49.41 -22.99
N ALA A 450 -2.58 48.23 -23.44
CA ALA A 450 -3.86 47.61 -23.05
C ALA A 450 -3.95 47.28 -21.55
N ALA A 451 -2.82 47.02 -20.89
CA ALA A 451 -2.76 46.82 -19.44
C ALA A 451 -2.80 48.14 -18.63
N ALA A 452 -2.88 49.30 -19.29
CA ALA A 452 -2.83 50.59 -18.60
C ALA A 452 -4.08 50.82 -17.73
N GLY A 453 -3.90 50.78 -16.42
CA GLY A 453 -5.00 50.88 -15.46
C GLY A 453 -5.00 49.72 -14.47
N THR A 454 -4.38 48.60 -14.83
CA THR A 454 -4.25 47.40 -14.00
C THR A 454 -3.09 47.53 -13.00
N THR A 455 -3.32 47.20 -11.75
CA THR A 455 -2.27 46.92 -10.76
C THR A 455 -2.30 45.44 -10.42
N PHE A 456 -1.14 44.81 -10.28
CA PHE A 456 -1.03 43.39 -9.98
C PHE A 456 -0.01 43.11 -8.87
N LEU A 457 -0.19 42.00 -8.15
CA LEU A 457 0.71 41.42 -7.14
C LEU A 457 0.67 39.89 -7.27
N ASN A 458 1.73 39.21 -6.81
CA ASN A 458 1.83 37.74 -6.78
C ASN A 458 1.43 37.12 -8.14
N VAL A 459 2.13 37.54 -9.20
CA VAL A 459 1.94 37.02 -10.56
C VAL A 459 3.30 36.72 -11.12
N GLU A 460 3.50 35.48 -11.58
CA GLU A 460 4.76 34.97 -12.09
C GLU A 460 4.78 34.89 -13.62
N ASN A 461 3.61 34.74 -14.25
CA ASN A 461 3.47 34.46 -15.68
C ASN A 461 2.62 35.51 -16.41
N VAL A 462 2.90 35.73 -17.69
CA VAL A 462 2.18 36.71 -18.50
C VAL A 462 1.91 36.18 -19.90
N LYS A 463 0.68 36.34 -20.36
CA LYS A 463 0.26 36.10 -21.74
C LYS A 463 -0.12 37.41 -22.44
N GLY A 464 0.64 37.73 -23.48
CA GLY A 464 0.44 38.87 -24.37
C GLY A 464 -0.69 38.67 -25.37
N SER A 465 -0.87 39.70 -26.19
CA SER A 465 -1.91 39.89 -27.17
C SER A 465 -1.49 39.47 -28.59
N GLY A 466 -2.37 39.68 -29.57
CA GLY A 466 -2.01 39.56 -30.99
C GLY A 466 -1.31 40.80 -31.57
N SER A 467 -0.65 41.62 -30.74
CA SER A 467 0.03 42.85 -31.12
C SER A 467 1.46 42.88 -30.57
N ASN A 468 2.28 43.83 -31.02
CA ASN A 468 3.63 44.03 -30.51
C ASN A 468 3.64 44.38 -29.01
N ASP A 469 4.06 43.44 -28.19
CA ASP A 469 4.06 43.53 -26.73
C ASP A 469 5.46 43.66 -26.14
N ILE A 470 5.54 44.19 -24.92
CA ILE A 470 6.78 44.26 -24.13
C ILE A 470 6.52 43.57 -22.79
N ILE A 471 7.01 42.36 -22.62
CA ILE A 471 6.81 41.56 -21.42
C ILE A 471 8.16 41.38 -20.74
N ILE A 472 8.27 41.87 -19.51
CA ILE A 472 9.47 41.79 -18.68
C ILE A 472 9.13 40.98 -17.42
N GLY A 473 9.82 39.87 -17.21
CA GLY A 473 9.76 39.03 -16.02
C GLY A 473 10.37 39.71 -14.78
N ASP A 474 10.66 38.94 -13.74
CA ASP A 474 11.29 39.38 -12.51
C ASP A 474 12.55 38.54 -12.18
N ALA A 475 12.87 38.33 -10.90
CA ALA A 475 14.04 37.53 -10.54
C ALA A 475 13.69 36.05 -10.23
N ALA A 476 12.43 35.67 -10.39
CA ALA A 476 11.95 34.29 -10.29
C ALA A 476 11.94 33.63 -11.68
N ASN A 477 11.49 32.38 -11.76
CA ASN A 477 11.32 31.71 -13.05
C ASN A 477 9.95 32.12 -13.61
N ASN A 478 9.92 32.82 -14.74
CA ASN A 478 8.67 33.26 -15.36
C ASN A 478 8.36 32.49 -16.65
N VAL A 479 7.08 32.32 -16.98
CA VAL A 479 6.61 31.88 -18.30
C VAL A 479 6.00 33.08 -19.03
N LEU A 480 6.62 33.44 -20.15
CA LEU A 480 6.28 34.61 -20.95
C LEU A 480 5.78 34.15 -22.33
N THR A 481 4.51 34.41 -22.61
CA THR A 481 3.92 34.16 -23.94
C THR A 481 3.67 35.50 -24.62
N GLY A 482 4.33 35.79 -25.74
CA GLY A 482 4.11 37.03 -26.50
C GLY A 482 2.73 37.08 -27.18
N GLY A 483 2.34 35.94 -27.77
CA GLY A 483 1.21 35.89 -28.70
C GLY A 483 1.69 36.17 -30.12
N GLY A 484 0.80 36.69 -30.98
CA GLY A 484 1.22 37.10 -32.32
C GLY A 484 1.71 38.53 -32.29
N GLY A 485 2.81 38.86 -32.95
CA GLY A 485 3.34 40.22 -32.85
C GLY A 485 4.80 40.23 -33.24
N ALA A 486 5.46 41.37 -33.02
CA ALA A 486 6.91 41.38 -32.93
C ALA A 486 7.22 41.90 -31.54
N ASP A 487 7.38 40.95 -30.63
CA ASP A 487 7.30 41.15 -29.20
C ASP A 487 8.69 41.26 -28.58
N GLN A 488 8.76 41.83 -27.38
CA GLN A 488 9.98 41.89 -26.60
C GLN A 488 9.75 41.12 -25.30
N LEU A 489 10.34 39.93 -25.21
CA LEU A 489 10.28 39.06 -24.04
C LEU A 489 11.60 39.14 -23.29
N VAL A 490 11.55 39.54 -22.02
CA VAL A 490 12.74 39.76 -21.18
C VAL A 490 12.59 39.02 -19.85
N GLY A 491 13.31 37.92 -19.61
CA GLY A 491 13.17 37.15 -18.37
C GLY A 491 13.75 37.86 -17.14
N GLN A 492 15.00 38.30 -17.26
CA GLN A 492 15.86 38.90 -16.22
C GLN A 492 16.71 37.88 -15.45
N GLY A 493 16.25 37.38 -14.31
CA GLY A 493 17.04 36.42 -13.52
C GLY A 493 16.15 35.28 -13.07
N GLY A 494 16.69 34.06 -13.03
CA GLY A 494 15.85 32.87 -12.94
C GLY A 494 16.15 31.96 -14.12
N VAL A 495 15.29 30.98 -14.34
CA VAL A 495 15.20 30.23 -15.59
C VAL A 495 13.89 30.63 -16.24
N ASP A 496 13.97 31.58 -17.16
CA ASP A 496 12.80 32.19 -17.78
C ASP A 496 12.44 31.50 -19.09
N THR A 497 11.14 31.34 -19.31
CA THR A 497 10.57 30.56 -20.41
C THR A 497 9.90 31.48 -21.41
N ALA A 498 10.28 31.39 -22.69
CA ALA A 498 9.43 31.85 -23.77
C ALA A 498 8.63 30.68 -24.34
N ASP A 499 7.31 30.77 -24.26
CA ASP A 499 6.40 29.71 -24.66
C ASP A 499 5.72 30.02 -26.01
N TYR A 500 5.96 29.14 -26.99
CA TYR A 500 5.38 29.17 -28.33
C TYR A 500 4.53 27.94 -28.64
N SER A 501 4.19 27.13 -27.64
CA SER A 501 3.42 25.88 -27.79
C SER A 501 2.08 26.06 -28.49
N ALA A 502 1.43 27.20 -28.30
CA ALA A 502 0.14 27.54 -28.92
C ALA A 502 0.26 28.02 -30.39
N SER A 503 1.47 28.23 -30.91
CA SER A 503 1.68 28.79 -32.25
C SER A 503 1.11 27.90 -33.34
N ALA A 504 0.26 28.47 -34.19
CA ALA A 504 -0.35 27.76 -35.32
C ALA A 504 0.60 27.52 -36.51
N ALA A 505 1.85 27.99 -36.43
CA ALA A 505 2.88 27.76 -37.42
C ALA A 505 4.24 27.51 -36.74
N ALA A 506 5.10 26.76 -37.43
CA ALA A 506 6.44 26.45 -36.94
C ALA A 506 7.25 27.73 -36.66
N VAL A 507 8.04 27.68 -35.60
CA VAL A 507 8.87 28.77 -35.09
C VAL A 507 10.35 28.50 -35.35
N THR A 508 11.10 29.57 -35.52
CA THR A 508 12.56 29.56 -35.59
C THR A 508 13.09 30.53 -34.55
N ILE A 509 13.69 30.00 -33.48
CA ILE A 509 14.22 30.77 -32.37
C ILE A 509 15.74 30.70 -32.36
N THR A 510 16.39 31.83 -32.11
CA THR A 510 17.84 31.90 -31.91
C THR A 510 18.16 32.77 -30.71
N LEU A 511 18.68 32.17 -29.64
CA LEU A 511 19.23 32.86 -28.50
C LEU A 511 20.68 33.31 -28.80
N ASN A 512 21.01 34.53 -28.40
CA ASN A 512 22.35 35.11 -28.64
C ASN A 512 23.11 35.42 -27.34
N ALA A 513 22.46 35.24 -26.18
CA ALA A 513 23.02 35.51 -24.87
C ALA A 513 24.29 34.67 -24.65
N SER A 514 25.29 35.21 -23.96
CA SER A 514 26.50 34.47 -23.60
C SER A 514 27.06 34.98 -22.28
N ALA A 515 27.98 34.24 -21.66
CA ALA A 515 28.63 34.71 -20.44
C ALA A 515 29.35 36.08 -20.59
N ALA A 516 29.72 36.47 -21.82
CA ALA A 516 30.33 37.76 -22.12
C ALA A 516 29.31 38.89 -22.36
N ASP A 517 28.12 38.55 -22.84
CA ASP A 517 27.00 39.47 -23.07
C ASP A 517 25.68 38.73 -22.81
N PRO A 518 25.26 38.62 -21.54
CA PRO A 518 24.00 37.95 -21.18
C PRO A 518 22.77 38.67 -21.77
N THR A 519 22.90 39.96 -22.08
CA THR A 519 21.83 40.81 -22.60
C THR A 519 21.74 40.83 -24.14
N ALA A 520 22.53 39.98 -24.82
CA ALA A 520 22.50 39.92 -26.27
C ALA A 520 21.12 39.44 -26.75
N VAL A 521 20.49 40.26 -27.59
CA VAL A 521 19.11 40.06 -28.06
C VAL A 521 19.05 38.86 -29.01
N GLY A 522 18.32 37.82 -28.62
CA GLY A 522 17.87 36.72 -29.46
C GLY A 522 16.77 37.16 -30.43
N THR A 523 16.44 36.30 -31.39
CA THR A 523 15.44 36.58 -32.42
C THR A 523 14.48 35.43 -32.61
N GLY A 524 13.20 35.73 -32.78
CA GLY A 524 12.18 34.81 -33.28
C GLY A 524 11.78 35.08 -34.73
N ALA A 525 11.34 34.05 -35.43
CA ALA A 525 10.71 34.14 -36.74
C ALA A 525 9.69 33.01 -36.94
N GLY A 526 8.64 33.27 -37.73
CA GLY A 526 7.59 32.28 -38.03
C GLY A 526 6.53 32.16 -36.94
N GLY A 527 5.27 32.03 -37.36
CA GLY A 527 4.14 31.91 -36.44
C GLY A 527 4.04 33.07 -35.47
N ASP A 528 3.86 32.75 -34.20
CA ASP A 528 3.78 33.70 -33.10
C ASP A 528 5.14 34.33 -32.79
N ALA A 529 6.26 33.70 -33.18
CA ALA A 529 7.60 34.24 -32.96
C ALA A 529 8.02 35.34 -33.97
N GLU A 530 7.17 35.76 -34.92
CA GLU A 530 7.56 36.59 -36.07
C GLU A 530 8.07 38.01 -35.70
N GLY A 531 9.39 38.14 -35.58
CA GLY A 531 10.03 39.42 -35.28
C GLY A 531 10.30 39.66 -33.79
N ASP A 532 10.10 38.64 -32.97
CA ASP A 532 10.32 38.67 -31.54
C ASP A 532 11.78 38.90 -31.16
N GLN A 533 11.96 39.53 -30.01
CA GLN A 533 13.23 39.78 -29.35
C GLN A 533 13.23 39.09 -27.99
N LEU A 534 14.13 38.13 -27.82
CA LEU A 534 14.28 37.35 -26.60
C LEU A 534 15.54 37.81 -25.86
N ILE A 535 15.43 38.22 -24.60
CA ILE A 535 16.55 38.78 -23.83
C ILE A 535 16.54 38.14 -22.45
N LEU A 536 17.66 37.53 -22.02
CA LEU A 536 17.71 36.82 -20.73
C LEU A 536 16.57 35.80 -20.63
N ILE A 537 16.46 34.95 -21.65
CA ILE A 537 15.55 33.81 -21.71
C ILE A 537 16.43 32.59 -21.81
N GLU A 538 16.22 31.62 -20.91
CA GLU A 538 17.03 30.41 -20.80
C GLU A 538 16.27 29.17 -21.27
N ARG A 539 14.93 29.20 -21.26
CA ARG A 539 14.08 28.09 -21.71
C ARG A 539 13.18 28.49 -22.87
N ILE A 540 13.08 27.62 -23.87
CA ILE A 540 12.19 27.78 -25.03
C ILE A 540 11.30 26.56 -25.17
N ILE A 541 10.01 26.80 -25.34
CA ILE A 541 9.03 25.77 -25.72
C ILE A 541 8.57 26.07 -27.16
N GLY A 542 8.81 25.11 -28.06
CA GLY A 542 8.36 25.13 -29.45
C GLY A 542 6.88 24.78 -29.61
N SER A 543 6.40 24.90 -30.83
CA SER A 543 5.06 24.54 -31.27
C SER A 543 4.92 23.03 -31.52
N SER A 544 3.72 22.58 -31.87
CA SER A 544 3.51 21.18 -32.29
C SER A 544 3.89 20.91 -33.76
N LEU A 545 4.82 21.69 -34.33
CA LEU A 545 5.21 21.65 -35.73
C LEU A 545 6.74 21.58 -35.85
N VAL A 546 7.24 21.45 -37.09
CA VAL A 546 8.69 21.29 -37.33
C VAL A 546 9.46 22.58 -37.06
N ASP A 547 10.05 22.66 -35.89
CA ASP A 547 10.68 23.86 -35.34
C ASP A 547 12.20 23.87 -35.48
N VAL A 548 12.79 25.07 -35.35
CA VAL A 548 14.24 25.25 -35.32
C VAL A 548 14.60 26.09 -34.09
N LEU A 549 15.13 25.43 -33.07
CA LEU A 549 15.50 26.05 -31.80
C LEU A 549 17.03 26.07 -31.69
N THR A 550 17.59 27.27 -31.55
CA THR A 550 19.04 27.47 -31.39
C THR A 550 19.33 28.22 -30.10
N GLY A 551 19.98 27.56 -29.15
CA GLY A 551 20.53 28.15 -27.94
C GLY A 551 21.76 29.03 -28.22
N GLY A 552 22.18 29.74 -27.20
CA GLY A 552 23.24 30.73 -27.22
C GLY A 552 24.54 30.21 -26.63
N GLY A 553 25.10 31.03 -25.75
CA GLY A 553 26.37 30.85 -25.06
C GLY A 553 26.22 30.68 -23.54
N LEU A 554 24.99 30.50 -23.06
CA LEU A 554 24.63 30.21 -21.68
C LEU A 554 24.17 28.75 -21.59
N ASN A 555 23.58 28.33 -20.48
CA ASN A 555 23.00 26.99 -20.37
C ASN A 555 21.52 27.11 -20.72
N ASP A 556 21.13 26.55 -21.86
CA ASP A 556 19.77 26.70 -22.38
C ASP A 556 18.98 25.40 -22.26
N ILE A 557 17.66 25.50 -22.08
CA ILE A 557 16.72 24.38 -22.07
C ILE A 557 15.78 24.51 -23.27
N LEU A 558 15.75 23.51 -24.14
CA LEU A 558 15.03 23.57 -25.41
C LEU A 558 14.06 22.39 -25.50
N MET A 559 12.76 22.70 -25.55
CA MET A 559 11.69 21.74 -25.79
C MET A 559 11.12 21.99 -27.19
N GLY A 560 11.33 21.04 -28.12
CA GLY A 560 10.84 21.15 -29.50
C GLY A 560 9.31 21.08 -29.59
N GLY A 561 8.70 20.23 -28.78
CA GLY A 561 7.30 19.83 -28.93
C GLY A 561 7.17 18.66 -29.91
N ALA A 562 5.95 18.38 -30.36
CA ALA A 562 5.74 17.39 -31.40
C ALA A 562 6.26 17.92 -32.74
N GLY A 563 7.05 17.15 -33.46
CA GLY A 563 7.67 17.69 -34.66
C GLY A 563 8.73 16.77 -35.21
N ALA A 564 9.61 17.31 -36.04
CA ALA A 564 10.84 16.63 -36.44
C ALA A 564 11.90 17.72 -36.44
N ASP A 565 12.22 18.16 -35.23
CA ASP A 565 12.72 19.48 -34.96
C ASP A 565 14.24 19.54 -35.09
N ILE A 566 14.76 20.75 -35.24
CA ILE A 566 16.19 20.99 -35.24
C ILE A 566 16.51 21.72 -33.93
N ILE A 567 17.15 21.01 -33.01
CA ILE A 567 17.52 21.52 -31.68
C ILE A 567 19.04 21.66 -31.61
N ILE A 568 19.51 22.88 -31.39
CA ILE A 568 20.94 23.23 -31.39
C ILE A 568 21.26 23.95 -30.08
N GLY A 569 21.96 23.31 -29.14
CA GLY A 569 22.23 23.92 -27.82
C GLY A 569 23.16 25.14 -27.89
N GLY A 570 24.21 25.06 -28.73
CA GLY A 570 25.16 26.15 -28.90
C GLY A 570 26.44 25.92 -28.13
N THR A 571 26.83 26.85 -27.24
CA THR A 571 27.93 26.63 -26.30
C THR A 571 27.42 26.80 -24.89
N GLY A 572 27.65 25.83 -24.03
CA GLY A 572 27.09 25.87 -22.70
C GLY A 572 27.05 24.46 -22.13
N SER A 573 26.13 24.26 -21.20
CA SER A 573 25.66 22.94 -20.80
C SER A 573 24.16 22.93 -21.08
N ASP A 574 23.81 22.50 -22.29
CA ASP A 574 22.47 22.70 -22.85
C ASP A 574 21.62 21.42 -22.73
N THR A 575 20.32 21.59 -22.54
CA THR A 575 19.37 20.51 -22.23
C THR A 575 18.28 20.40 -23.28
N ALA A 576 18.10 19.21 -23.84
CA ALA A 576 16.92 18.90 -24.65
C ALA A 576 15.87 18.28 -23.73
N GLU A 577 14.67 18.84 -23.74
CA GLU A 577 13.60 18.46 -22.81
C GLU A 577 12.42 17.84 -23.57
N TYR A 578 11.97 16.67 -23.10
CA TYR A 578 10.86 15.90 -23.66
C TYR A 578 9.79 15.55 -22.61
N SER A 579 9.76 16.30 -21.50
CA SER A 579 8.88 16.06 -20.34
C SER A 579 7.39 16.06 -20.69
N SER A 580 6.98 16.81 -21.72
CA SER A 580 5.58 16.87 -22.18
C SER A 580 5.19 15.77 -23.18
N SER A 581 6.12 14.90 -23.57
CA SER A 581 5.87 13.85 -24.57
C SER A 581 4.88 12.81 -24.07
N GLY A 582 3.81 12.59 -24.83
CA GLY A 582 2.78 11.58 -24.52
C GLY A 582 3.22 10.12 -24.74
N SER A 583 4.52 9.85 -24.92
CA SER A 583 5.11 8.53 -25.11
C SER A 583 6.62 8.55 -24.86
N GLY A 584 7.19 7.39 -24.55
CA GLY A 584 8.62 7.25 -24.31
C GLY A 584 9.48 7.62 -25.52
N VAL A 585 10.60 8.26 -25.24
CA VAL A 585 11.59 8.78 -26.18
C VAL A 585 12.88 7.96 -26.12
N THR A 586 13.56 7.86 -27.25
CA THR A 586 14.88 7.25 -27.35
C THR A 586 15.82 8.20 -28.06
N ILE A 587 16.88 8.60 -27.36
CA ILE A 587 17.83 9.60 -27.83
C ILE A 587 19.24 9.10 -27.54
N MET A 588 20.08 9.13 -28.56
CA MET A 588 21.52 8.85 -28.43
C MET A 588 22.29 10.08 -28.87
N LEU A 589 22.85 10.81 -27.90
CA LEU A 589 23.68 11.97 -28.18
C LEU A 589 24.96 11.56 -28.90
N ASP A 590 25.37 12.36 -29.88
CA ASP A 590 26.61 12.14 -30.60
C ASP A 590 27.59 13.29 -30.32
N ALA A 591 28.89 12.97 -30.25
CA ALA A 591 29.92 13.98 -29.99
C ALA A 591 30.18 14.90 -31.20
N THR A 592 29.56 14.63 -32.36
CA THR A 592 29.79 15.34 -33.62
C THR A 592 28.62 16.21 -34.10
N GLY A 593 27.49 16.15 -33.41
CA GLY A 593 26.24 16.81 -33.78
C GLY A 593 25.45 16.04 -34.84
N GLY A 594 24.13 16.03 -34.68
CA GLY A 594 23.19 15.34 -35.57
C GLY A 594 22.62 14.05 -35.00
N ALA A 595 22.64 13.90 -33.67
CA ALA A 595 21.87 12.88 -32.96
C ALA A 595 20.40 12.91 -33.41
N THR A 596 19.82 11.74 -33.62
CA THR A 596 18.42 11.61 -34.04
C THR A 596 17.59 10.99 -32.95
N GLY A 597 16.48 11.63 -32.59
CA GLY A 597 15.49 11.07 -31.68
C GLY A 597 14.53 10.12 -32.38
N VAL A 598 14.00 9.14 -31.63
CA VAL A 598 12.89 8.28 -32.05
C VAL A 598 11.91 8.08 -30.90
N GLY A 599 10.62 7.90 -31.22
CA GLY A 599 9.57 7.71 -30.21
C GLY A 599 9.08 9.05 -29.65
N GLY A 600 7.80 9.09 -29.27
CA GLY A 600 7.15 10.30 -28.74
C GLY A 600 7.40 11.55 -29.58
N ASP A 601 7.65 12.65 -28.89
CA ASP A 601 7.98 13.94 -29.49
C ASP A 601 9.41 13.99 -30.05
N ALA A 602 10.32 13.12 -29.59
CA ALA A 602 11.66 13.01 -30.16
C ALA A 602 11.69 12.45 -31.59
N ALA A 603 10.56 11.97 -32.12
CA ALA A 603 10.48 11.20 -33.36
C ALA A 603 10.84 12.01 -34.62
N GLY A 604 12.11 11.93 -35.04
CA GLY A 604 12.60 12.60 -36.24
C GLY A 604 13.40 13.86 -35.95
N ASP A 605 13.54 14.22 -34.68
CA ASP A 605 14.35 15.35 -34.23
C ASP A 605 15.82 15.15 -34.56
N ILE A 606 16.52 16.27 -34.73
CA ILE A 606 17.95 16.37 -34.97
C ILE A 606 18.56 17.28 -33.92
N LEU A 607 19.33 16.69 -33.01
CA LEU A 607 19.98 17.37 -31.90
C LEU A 607 21.47 17.59 -32.21
N SER A 608 21.98 18.77 -31.87
CA SER A 608 23.41 19.05 -31.95
C SER A 608 23.86 19.98 -30.83
N SER A 609 25.11 19.83 -30.38
CA SER A 609 25.64 20.57 -29.22
C SER A 609 24.73 20.46 -27.99
N MET A 610 24.20 19.26 -27.72
CA MET A 610 23.44 18.98 -26.50
C MET A 610 24.29 18.14 -25.57
N GLU A 611 24.27 18.47 -24.28
CA GLU A 611 24.94 17.71 -23.23
C GLU A 611 23.94 17.02 -22.30
N ASN A 612 22.74 17.55 -22.14
CA ASN A 612 21.78 17.03 -21.17
C ASN A 612 20.47 16.62 -21.85
N LEU A 613 19.82 15.61 -21.28
CA LEU A 613 18.53 15.10 -21.72
C LEU A 613 17.58 14.99 -20.53
N ILE A 614 16.35 15.45 -20.73
CA ILE A 614 15.21 15.16 -19.86
C ILE A 614 14.19 14.38 -20.69
N GLY A 615 13.83 13.19 -20.21
CA GLY A 615 12.84 12.29 -20.78
C GLY A 615 11.40 12.72 -20.49
N SER A 616 10.49 11.79 -20.71
CA SER A 616 9.04 11.91 -20.57
C SER A 616 8.54 11.17 -19.33
N ASP A 617 7.24 11.21 -19.07
CA ASP A 617 6.63 10.38 -18.01
C ASP A 617 6.39 8.91 -18.43
N HIS A 618 7.15 8.42 -19.42
CA HIS A 618 7.06 7.07 -19.96
C HIS A 618 8.44 6.44 -20.14
N ALA A 619 8.50 5.11 -20.24
CA ALA A 619 9.76 4.37 -20.41
C ALA A 619 10.64 4.89 -21.58
N ASP A 620 11.73 5.54 -21.21
CA ASP A 620 12.67 6.21 -22.08
C ASP A 620 13.99 5.43 -22.26
N SER A 621 14.74 5.80 -23.29
CA SER A 621 16.12 5.35 -23.50
C SER A 621 17.02 6.53 -23.79
N LEU A 622 17.76 6.97 -22.78
CA LEU A 622 18.58 8.18 -22.85
C LEU A 622 20.06 7.82 -22.81
N HIS A 623 20.79 8.17 -23.86
CA HIS A 623 22.21 7.91 -23.99
C HIS A 623 22.98 9.22 -24.17
N GLY A 624 23.87 9.50 -23.22
CA GLY A 624 24.84 10.58 -23.23
C GLY A 624 25.92 10.43 -24.30
N ASN A 625 26.92 11.30 -24.26
CA ASN A 625 28.01 11.33 -25.22
C ASN A 625 29.37 11.39 -24.48
N SER A 626 30.43 11.87 -25.13
CA SER A 626 31.75 11.97 -24.48
C SER A 626 31.94 13.25 -23.66
N GLN A 627 30.92 14.10 -23.55
CA GLN A 627 30.91 15.28 -22.70
C GLN A 627 30.28 14.93 -21.35
N VAL A 628 30.34 15.84 -20.38
CA VAL A 628 29.69 15.63 -19.07
C VAL A 628 28.19 15.77 -19.27
N ASN A 629 27.44 14.68 -19.05
CA ASN A 629 26.00 14.65 -19.30
C ASN A 629 25.19 14.62 -17.99
N ARG A 630 24.02 15.25 -18.01
CA ARG A 630 22.92 15.02 -17.08
C ARG A 630 21.77 14.35 -17.84
N LEU A 631 21.36 13.18 -17.38
CA LEU A 631 20.25 12.40 -17.93
C LEU A 631 19.18 12.24 -16.86
N GLU A 632 17.95 12.61 -17.19
CA GLU A 632 16.80 12.54 -16.28
C GLU A 632 15.67 11.81 -17.01
N GLY A 633 15.19 10.69 -16.46
CA GLY A 633 14.17 9.85 -17.08
C GLY A 633 12.79 10.48 -16.95
N GLY A 634 12.33 10.68 -15.72
CA GLY A 634 11.01 11.21 -15.43
C GLY A 634 10.19 10.15 -14.70
N ALA A 635 9.01 9.83 -15.20
CA ALA A 635 8.29 8.63 -14.78
C ALA A 635 8.44 7.52 -15.83
N GLY A 636 8.23 6.26 -15.46
CA GLY A 636 8.41 5.13 -16.36
C GLY A 636 9.61 4.27 -16.01
N ASP A 637 9.76 3.14 -16.70
CA ASP A 637 10.90 2.24 -16.52
C ASP A 637 12.00 2.63 -17.51
N ASP A 638 12.93 3.48 -17.09
CA ASP A 638 13.86 4.16 -17.98
C ASP A 638 15.19 3.43 -18.13
N MET A 639 15.84 3.62 -19.28
CA MET A 639 17.15 3.03 -19.59
C MET A 639 18.19 4.10 -19.91
N PHE A 640 19.30 4.08 -19.17
CA PHE A 640 20.36 5.08 -19.28
C PHE A 640 21.69 4.50 -19.76
N GLN A 641 22.46 5.32 -20.48
CA GLN A 641 23.88 5.11 -20.80
C GLN A 641 24.61 6.46 -20.71
N THR A 642 25.59 6.62 -19.82
CA THR A 642 26.22 7.92 -19.50
C THR A 642 27.27 8.36 -20.52
N GLY A 643 28.21 7.48 -20.86
CA GLY A 643 29.30 7.79 -21.80
C GLY A 643 30.67 7.81 -21.13
N LEU A 644 31.54 8.73 -21.51
CA LEU A 644 32.92 8.84 -20.97
C LEU A 644 33.23 10.26 -20.47
N GLY A 645 32.21 11.04 -20.13
CA GLY A 645 32.33 12.46 -19.80
C GLY A 645 32.93 12.73 -18.43
N GLY A 646 32.68 11.84 -17.48
CA GLY A 646 32.98 11.96 -16.06
C GLY A 646 34.41 11.60 -15.69
N SER A 647 34.81 12.04 -14.49
CA SER A 647 35.89 11.39 -13.77
C SER A 647 35.83 11.67 -12.27
N ALA A 648 35.77 10.60 -11.49
CA ALA A 648 35.81 10.65 -10.03
C ALA A 648 37.09 11.34 -9.50
N ASN A 649 38.19 11.27 -10.25
CA ASN A 649 39.49 11.84 -9.84
C ASN A 649 39.54 13.36 -9.97
N THR A 650 38.81 13.95 -10.92
CA THR A 650 38.77 15.40 -11.15
C THR A 650 37.58 16.07 -10.45
N GLY A 651 36.63 15.27 -9.95
CA GLY A 651 35.38 15.76 -9.36
C GLY A 651 34.40 16.28 -10.42
N VAL A 652 34.54 15.79 -11.65
CA VAL A 652 33.62 16.07 -12.76
C VAL A 652 32.69 14.87 -12.85
N PHE A 653 31.38 15.10 -12.72
CA PHE A 653 30.42 14.02 -12.57
C PHE A 653 29.37 14.05 -13.66
N GLU A 654 29.07 12.88 -14.21
CA GLU A 654 27.83 12.63 -14.95
C GLU A 654 26.71 12.40 -13.92
N VAL A 655 25.50 12.87 -14.21
CA VAL A 655 24.36 12.74 -13.30
C VAL A 655 23.25 11.99 -13.99
N VAL A 656 22.83 10.87 -13.41
CA VAL A 656 21.66 10.10 -13.84
C VAL A 656 20.62 10.16 -12.75
N ILE A 657 19.41 10.55 -13.14
CA ILE A 657 18.22 10.53 -12.29
C ILE A 657 17.20 9.67 -13.00
N GLY A 658 16.85 8.51 -12.43
CA GLY A 658 15.79 7.66 -12.98
C GLY A 658 14.44 8.34 -12.83
N GLY A 659 13.98 8.44 -11.59
CA GLY A 659 12.77 9.16 -11.23
C GLY A 659 11.74 8.20 -10.66
N ALA A 660 10.54 8.16 -11.22
CA ALA A 660 9.47 7.29 -10.76
C ALA A 660 9.30 6.06 -11.66
N GLY A 661 9.76 4.89 -11.23
CA GLY A 661 9.59 3.64 -11.97
C GLY A 661 10.65 2.63 -11.57
N VAL A 662 10.98 1.71 -12.48
CA VAL A 662 12.07 0.75 -12.30
C VAL A 662 13.16 1.04 -13.32
N ASP A 663 14.16 1.81 -12.88
CA ASP A 663 15.13 2.43 -13.78
C ASP A 663 16.42 1.63 -13.87
N THR A 664 17.06 1.66 -15.05
CA THR A 664 18.22 0.83 -15.36
C THR A 664 19.35 1.64 -15.97
N ILE A 665 20.52 1.63 -15.32
CA ILE A 665 21.77 2.09 -15.94
C ILE A 665 22.50 0.92 -16.60
N ASP A 666 22.89 1.08 -17.86
CA ASP A 666 23.51 0.04 -18.68
C ASP A 666 24.98 0.38 -19.01
N TYR A 667 25.90 -0.37 -18.40
CA TYR A 667 27.34 -0.29 -18.66
C TYR A 667 27.86 -1.43 -19.54
N SER A 668 26.99 -2.17 -20.24
CA SER A 668 27.37 -3.35 -21.04
C SER A 668 28.38 -3.07 -22.15
N GLN A 669 28.51 -1.81 -22.59
CA GLN A 669 29.49 -1.38 -23.58
C GLN A 669 30.83 -0.95 -22.98
N SER A 670 30.93 -0.90 -21.65
CA SER A 670 32.12 -0.42 -20.98
C SER A 670 33.33 -1.29 -21.26
N THR A 671 34.44 -0.61 -21.57
CA THR A 671 35.73 -1.28 -21.87
C THR A 671 36.62 -1.47 -20.65
N GLY A 672 36.20 -0.95 -19.49
CA GLY A 672 36.85 -1.11 -18.19
C GLY A 672 35.90 -1.77 -17.18
N ALA A 673 36.46 -2.32 -16.11
CA ALA A 673 35.66 -2.79 -14.99
C ALA A 673 34.98 -1.60 -14.29
N VAL A 674 33.74 -1.80 -13.90
CA VAL A 674 32.84 -0.81 -13.32
C VAL A 674 32.66 -1.09 -11.84
N PHE A 675 32.76 -0.05 -11.03
CA PHE A 675 32.23 0.01 -9.69
C PHE A 675 31.00 0.92 -9.73
N ALA A 676 29.81 0.35 -9.51
CA ALA A 676 28.55 1.08 -9.49
C ALA A 676 27.85 0.90 -8.14
N GLN A 677 27.33 1.99 -7.60
CA GLN A 677 26.59 1.99 -6.34
C GLN A 677 25.30 2.80 -6.46
N LEU A 678 24.17 2.16 -6.12
CA LEU A 678 22.83 2.76 -6.16
C LEU A 678 22.48 3.50 -4.85
N PHE A 679 21.66 4.54 -4.96
CA PHE A 679 21.22 5.35 -3.82
C PHE A 679 19.71 5.66 -3.86
N ASN A 680 19.05 5.49 -2.71
CA ASN A 680 17.63 5.82 -2.51
C ASN A 680 17.42 7.25 -1.96
N THR A 681 18.46 7.94 -1.48
CA THR A 681 18.29 9.30 -0.93
C THR A 681 19.43 10.24 -1.29
N THR A 682 19.12 11.53 -1.39
CA THR A 682 20.08 12.64 -1.53
C THR A 682 20.89 12.89 -0.25
N SER A 683 20.72 12.08 0.80
CA SER A 683 21.25 12.32 2.15
C SER A 683 22.16 11.18 2.61
N GLY A 684 23.39 11.20 2.13
CA GLY A 684 24.47 10.29 2.51
C GLY A 684 25.79 10.75 1.88
N SER A 685 26.92 10.20 2.31
CA SER A 685 28.17 10.42 1.57
C SER A 685 28.01 9.70 0.23
N ILE A 686 27.69 10.46 -0.82
CA ILE A 686 27.52 9.96 -2.18
C ILE A 686 28.87 9.35 -2.62
N SER A 687 28.94 8.02 -2.66
CA SER A 687 30.05 7.33 -3.31
C SER A 687 29.87 7.49 -4.80
N VAL A 688 30.86 8.05 -5.47
CA VAL A 688 30.86 8.21 -6.92
C VAL A 688 31.23 6.87 -7.53
N SER A 689 30.48 6.44 -8.53
CA SER A 689 30.83 5.28 -9.35
C SER A 689 32.20 5.48 -9.99
N GLN A 690 32.92 4.39 -10.24
CA GLN A 690 34.33 4.43 -10.61
C GLN A 690 34.65 3.39 -11.68
N GLY A 691 35.59 3.74 -12.55
CA GLY A 691 36.13 2.82 -13.55
C GLY A 691 35.22 2.62 -14.77
N GLY A 692 35.85 2.35 -15.91
CA GLY A 692 35.12 2.20 -17.17
C GLY A 692 34.34 3.46 -17.56
N GLU A 693 33.08 3.26 -17.93
CA GLU A 693 32.11 4.30 -18.29
C GLU A 693 31.39 4.85 -17.05
N ALA A 694 31.54 4.20 -15.89
CA ALA A 694 30.95 4.66 -14.64
C ALA A 694 31.85 5.65 -13.89
N ASP A 695 33.05 5.97 -14.40
CA ASP A 695 34.01 6.83 -13.70
C ASP A 695 33.49 8.25 -13.56
N GLY A 696 33.04 8.62 -12.36
CA GLY A 696 32.44 9.93 -12.15
C GLY A 696 30.91 9.93 -12.16
N ASP A 697 30.25 8.79 -12.30
CA ASP A 697 28.79 8.78 -12.35
C ASP A 697 28.17 8.94 -10.96
N LEU A 698 27.12 9.75 -10.91
CA LEU A 698 26.19 9.87 -9.81
C LEU A 698 24.84 9.29 -10.21
N LEU A 699 24.48 8.17 -9.60
CA LEU A 699 23.23 7.44 -9.85
C LEU A 699 22.22 7.74 -8.74
N LEU A 700 21.12 8.41 -9.08
CA LEU A 700 20.07 8.81 -8.14
C LEU A 700 18.75 8.22 -8.60
N LEU A 701 17.99 7.59 -7.68
CA LEU A 701 16.69 6.98 -8.01
C LEU A 701 16.83 6.02 -9.20
N VAL A 702 17.82 5.12 -9.13
CA VAL A 702 18.04 4.06 -10.11
C VAL A 702 18.06 2.74 -9.36
N GLU A 703 17.29 1.76 -9.84
CA GLU A 703 17.08 0.49 -9.14
C GLU A 703 17.93 -0.64 -9.73
N ASN A 704 18.32 -0.55 -10.99
CA ASN A 704 18.97 -1.63 -11.71
C ASN A 704 20.30 -1.20 -12.33
N VAL A 705 21.27 -2.12 -12.33
CA VAL A 705 22.56 -1.93 -12.98
C VAL A 705 22.87 -3.13 -13.86
N ILE A 706 23.32 -2.87 -15.08
CA ILE A 706 23.95 -3.86 -15.96
C ILE A 706 25.45 -3.52 -16.04
N GLY A 707 26.30 -4.45 -15.63
CA GLY A 707 27.76 -4.37 -15.70
C GLY A 707 28.30 -4.52 -17.12
N GLY A 708 29.63 -4.39 -17.24
CA GLY A 708 30.40 -4.57 -18.46
C GLY A 708 30.85 -6.02 -18.69
N GLY A 709 31.89 -6.17 -19.53
CA GLY A 709 32.47 -7.48 -19.87
C GLY A 709 33.70 -7.87 -19.06
N LEU A 710 33.94 -7.23 -17.92
CA LEU A 710 35.10 -7.42 -17.04
C LEU A 710 34.63 -7.57 -15.59
N GLY A 711 35.53 -7.90 -14.66
CA GLY A 711 35.17 -8.12 -13.25
C GLY A 711 34.69 -6.85 -12.55
N ASP A 712 33.38 -6.70 -12.44
CA ASP A 712 32.66 -5.55 -11.94
C ASP A 712 32.31 -5.66 -10.46
N GLN A 713 31.98 -4.53 -9.86
CA GLN A 713 31.53 -4.43 -8.48
C GLN A 713 30.22 -3.64 -8.43
N LEU A 714 29.12 -4.35 -8.22
CA LEU A 714 27.78 -3.79 -8.29
C LEU A 714 27.14 -3.82 -6.90
N TYR A 715 26.81 -2.64 -6.38
CA TYR A 715 26.19 -2.46 -5.08
C TYR A 715 24.81 -1.84 -5.24
N GLY A 716 23.80 -2.55 -4.75
CA GLY A 716 22.42 -2.09 -4.67
C GLY A 716 22.21 -1.09 -3.54
N SER A 717 20.96 -1.01 -3.11
CA SER A 717 20.41 -0.09 -2.13
C SER A 717 19.50 -0.86 -1.15
N GLU A 718 18.74 -0.19 -0.29
CA GLU A 718 17.85 -0.88 0.66
C GLU A 718 16.46 -1.24 0.08
N ILE A 719 16.27 -1.06 -1.24
CA ILE A 719 15.05 -1.45 -1.96
C ILE A 719 15.37 -2.59 -2.92
N ALA A 720 14.33 -3.25 -3.47
CA ALA A 720 14.53 -4.35 -4.42
C ALA A 720 15.26 -3.86 -5.68
N ASN A 721 16.44 -4.43 -5.95
CA ASN A 721 17.31 -4.08 -7.07
C ASN A 721 17.54 -5.25 -8.01
N ARG A 722 17.83 -4.98 -9.29
CA ARG A 722 18.39 -5.96 -10.23
C ARG A 722 19.85 -5.61 -10.54
N LEU A 723 20.77 -6.48 -10.14
CA LEU A 723 22.20 -6.34 -10.43
C LEU A 723 22.62 -7.45 -11.39
N ASP A 724 23.06 -7.08 -12.60
CA ASP A 724 23.48 -8.00 -13.65
C ASP A 724 24.97 -7.78 -13.97
N GLY A 725 25.84 -8.71 -13.58
CA GLY A 725 27.28 -8.64 -13.82
C GLY A 725 27.68 -8.79 -15.29
N ALA A 726 26.77 -9.28 -16.14
CA ALA A 726 26.99 -9.57 -17.55
C ALA A 726 28.14 -10.57 -17.84
N GLY A 727 29.40 -10.15 -17.84
CA GLY A 727 30.50 -11.09 -17.97
C GLY A 727 31.75 -10.57 -17.29
N GLY A 728 32.53 -11.45 -16.69
CA GLY A 728 33.55 -10.99 -15.75
C GLY A 728 33.65 -11.96 -14.59
N ASN A 729 34.41 -11.58 -13.57
CA ASN A 729 34.32 -12.23 -12.28
C ASN A 729 33.81 -11.16 -11.32
N ASP A 730 32.51 -11.17 -11.10
CA ASP A 730 31.80 -10.01 -10.58
C ASP A 730 31.53 -10.15 -9.08
N LEU A 731 31.45 -9.02 -8.39
CA LEU A 731 31.07 -8.93 -6.99
C LEU A 731 29.75 -8.18 -6.87
N LEU A 732 28.70 -8.87 -6.41
CA LEU A 732 27.36 -8.33 -6.31
C LEU A 732 26.93 -8.26 -4.84
N GLN A 733 26.35 -7.12 -4.45
CA GLN A 733 25.78 -6.92 -3.12
C GLN A 733 24.47 -6.14 -3.20
N GLY A 734 23.35 -6.82 -2.95
CA GLY A 734 22.02 -6.21 -2.98
C GLY A 734 21.73 -5.24 -1.82
N PHE A 735 22.16 -5.61 -0.61
CA PHE A 735 21.72 -5.04 0.69
C PHE A 735 20.33 -5.54 1.10
N ALA A 736 19.41 -4.67 1.50
CA ALA A 736 18.06 -5.08 1.89
C ALA A 736 17.14 -4.90 0.70
N GLY A 737 16.07 -5.69 0.61
CA GLY A 737 15.25 -5.75 -0.60
C GLY A 737 15.07 -7.20 -1.00
N ALA A 738 14.16 -7.44 -1.95
CA ALA A 738 14.06 -8.75 -2.59
C ALA A 738 14.80 -8.64 -3.93
N ASP A 739 16.10 -8.87 -3.90
CA ASP A 739 17.00 -8.49 -4.99
C ASP A 739 17.12 -9.59 -6.04
N VAL A 740 17.42 -9.21 -7.27
CA VAL A 740 17.77 -10.13 -8.36
C VAL A 740 19.26 -9.97 -8.67
N LEU A 741 20.06 -10.93 -8.22
CA LEU A 741 21.52 -10.96 -8.42
C LEU A 741 21.88 -11.94 -9.53
N ILE A 742 22.47 -11.46 -10.62
CA ILE A 742 22.84 -12.26 -11.78
C ILE A 742 24.33 -12.10 -12.02
N GLY A 743 25.11 -13.16 -11.83
CA GLY A 743 26.56 -13.11 -12.05
C GLY A 743 26.93 -12.99 -13.53
N GLY A 744 26.17 -13.63 -14.43
CA GLY A 744 26.50 -13.66 -15.84
C GLY A 744 27.59 -14.69 -16.17
N ALA A 745 28.56 -14.30 -16.97
CA ALA A 745 29.61 -15.18 -17.47
C ALA A 745 30.93 -15.00 -16.72
N GLY A 746 31.24 -15.91 -15.80
CA GLY A 746 32.60 -16.13 -15.31
C GLY A 746 32.62 -16.83 -13.97
N THR A 747 33.11 -16.18 -12.93
CA THR A 747 33.14 -16.73 -11.57
C THR A 747 32.76 -15.64 -10.60
N ASP A 748 31.49 -15.67 -10.21
CA ASP A 748 30.80 -14.51 -9.67
C ASP A 748 30.47 -14.73 -8.20
N THR A 749 30.46 -13.64 -7.44
CA THR A 749 30.35 -13.66 -5.98
C THR A 749 29.20 -12.79 -5.52
N ALA A 750 28.23 -13.40 -4.85
CA ALA A 750 27.24 -12.66 -4.06
C ALA A 750 27.71 -12.55 -2.61
N THR A 751 27.77 -11.33 -2.08
CA THR A 751 28.22 -11.06 -0.71
C THR A 751 27.10 -10.50 0.16
N TYR A 752 26.96 -11.08 1.35
CA TYR A 752 26.03 -10.68 2.40
C TYR A 752 26.76 -10.20 3.66
N SER A 753 28.06 -9.91 3.55
CA SER A 753 28.92 -9.51 4.67
C SER A 753 28.49 -8.21 5.38
N ALA A 754 27.69 -7.36 4.72
CA ALA A 754 27.09 -6.18 5.34
C ALA A 754 25.78 -6.46 6.07
N SER A 755 25.24 -7.68 6.01
CA SER A 755 23.98 -8.02 6.65
C SER A 755 24.09 -7.94 8.17
N THR A 756 23.05 -7.37 8.78
CA THR A 756 22.95 -7.22 10.24
C THR A 756 22.27 -8.40 10.93
N ALA A 757 22.00 -9.47 10.18
CA ALA A 757 21.45 -10.73 10.67
C ALA A 757 21.98 -11.90 9.82
N GLY A 758 21.83 -13.13 10.31
CA GLY A 758 22.21 -14.33 9.59
C GLY A 758 21.36 -14.55 8.34
N VAL A 759 21.99 -15.08 7.28
CA VAL A 759 21.39 -15.30 5.97
C VAL A 759 21.32 -16.79 5.64
N SER A 760 20.28 -17.20 4.92
CA SER A 760 20.10 -18.56 4.42
C SER A 760 19.95 -18.54 2.90
N ILE A 761 21.00 -18.94 2.20
CA ILE A 761 21.07 -18.85 0.73
C ILE A 761 21.21 -20.24 0.14
N THR A 762 20.46 -20.50 -0.93
CA THR A 762 20.55 -21.73 -1.73
C THR A 762 20.74 -21.40 -3.20
N LEU A 763 21.89 -21.78 -3.76
CA LEU A 763 22.15 -21.68 -5.18
C LEU A 763 21.36 -22.75 -5.95
N ALA A 764 20.92 -22.41 -7.16
CA ALA A 764 20.26 -23.33 -8.07
C ALA A 764 21.17 -23.71 -9.25
N ASP A 765 20.99 -24.92 -9.79
CA ASP A 765 21.66 -25.35 -11.03
C ASP A 765 21.09 -24.67 -12.28
N THR A 766 19.80 -24.36 -12.24
CA THR A 766 19.07 -23.73 -13.33
C THR A 766 18.01 -22.79 -12.77
N GLY A 767 17.84 -21.62 -13.39
CA GLY A 767 16.93 -20.60 -12.88
C GLY A 767 17.52 -19.86 -11.68
N PHE A 768 16.65 -19.36 -10.81
CA PHE A 768 17.06 -18.62 -9.62
C PHE A 768 17.14 -19.54 -8.39
N GLY A 769 18.25 -19.45 -7.69
CA GLY A 769 18.37 -19.78 -6.28
C GLY A 769 17.60 -18.78 -5.42
N THR A 770 17.55 -19.04 -4.11
CA THR A 770 16.74 -18.28 -3.16
C THR A 770 17.55 -17.83 -1.96
N GLY A 771 17.33 -16.59 -1.53
CA GLY A 771 17.78 -16.07 -0.23
C GLY A 771 16.64 -15.95 0.78
N LEU A 772 16.96 -16.10 2.06
CA LEU A 772 16.08 -15.85 3.21
C LEU A 772 16.87 -15.26 4.37
N GLY A 773 16.24 -14.42 5.19
CA GLY A 773 16.84 -13.85 6.40
C GLY A 773 17.81 -12.70 6.12
N GLY A 774 17.80 -11.69 7.01
CA GLY A 774 18.66 -10.53 6.91
C GLY A 774 18.51 -9.81 5.58
N HIS A 775 19.65 -9.60 4.91
CA HIS A 775 19.75 -8.97 3.58
C HIS A 775 19.40 -9.93 2.44
N ALA A 776 19.29 -11.23 2.71
CA ALA A 776 18.94 -12.21 1.68
C ALA A 776 17.41 -12.40 1.54
N GLU A 777 16.58 -11.75 2.38
CA GLU A 777 15.14 -12.01 2.44
C GLU A 777 14.41 -11.71 1.12
N GLY A 778 14.08 -12.76 0.37
CA GLY A 778 13.36 -12.65 -0.90
C GLY A 778 14.25 -12.62 -2.13
N ASP A 779 15.58 -12.66 -1.94
CA ASP A 779 16.54 -12.60 -3.04
C ASP A 779 16.46 -13.78 -4.00
N GLN A 780 16.75 -13.48 -5.25
CA GLN A 780 16.86 -14.41 -6.37
C GLN A 780 18.27 -14.35 -6.96
N LEU A 781 18.99 -15.48 -6.94
CA LEU A 781 20.37 -15.56 -7.41
C LEU A 781 20.48 -16.46 -8.62
N SER A 782 21.05 -16.00 -9.73
CA SER A 782 21.30 -16.81 -10.92
C SER A 782 22.74 -16.69 -11.34
N THR A 783 23.32 -17.79 -11.83
CA THR A 783 24.72 -17.85 -12.33
C THR A 783 25.72 -17.24 -11.35
N ILE A 784 25.55 -17.57 -10.06
CA ILE A 784 26.49 -17.20 -8.99
C ILE A 784 27.20 -18.48 -8.55
N GLU A 785 28.52 -18.46 -8.47
CA GLU A 785 29.32 -19.59 -8.01
C GLU A 785 29.77 -19.45 -6.56
N ASN A 786 29.99 -18.21 -6.09
CA ASN A 786 30.57 -17.95 -4.77
C ASN A 786 29.59 -17.18 -3.86
N LEU A 787 29.56 -17.57 -2.59
CA LEU A 787 28.78 -16.92 -1.55
C LEU A 787 29.69 -16.49 -0.40
N ILE A 788 29.48 -15.26 0.07
CA ILE A 788 30.05 -14.76 1.33
C ILE A 788 28.89 -14.42 2.26
N GLY A 789 28.86 -15.05 3.43
CA GLY A 789 27.89 -14.86 4.49
C GLY A 789 28.07 -13.54 5.25
N SER A 790 27.27 -13.40 6.30
CA SER A 790 27.22 -12.27 7.21
C SER A 790 28.25 -12.41 8.35
N ALA A 791 28.06 -11.63 9.42
CA ALA A 791 28.82 -11.79 10.67
C ALA A 791 28.03 -12.56 11.74
N PHE A 792 26.96 -13.25 11.34
CA PHE A 792 26.05 -14.02 12.18
C PHE A 792 25.89 -15.42 11.60
N GLY A 793 25.32 -16.36 12.37
CA GLY A 793 25.15 -17.73 11.91
C GLY A 793 24.31 -17.84 10.63
N ASP A 794 24.96 -18.30 9.57
CA ASP A 794 24.43 -18.41 8.22
C ASP A 794 24.14 -19.86 7.81
N LEU A 795 23.31 -20.02 6.78
CA LEU A 795 23.11 -21.28 6.05
C LEU A 795 23.45 -21.08 4.58
N LEU A 796 24.61 -21.58 4.14
CA LEU A 796 25.06 -21.44 2.75
C LEU A 796 24.98 -22.79 2.04
N VAL A 797 24.15 -22.86 0.99
CA VAL A 797 23.92 -24.09 0.21
C VAL A 797 24.39 -23.88 -1.23
N GLY A 798 25.42 -24.64 -1.62
CA GLY A 798 25.96 -24.66 -2.98
C GLY A 798 25.10 -25.45 -3.97
N ASN A 799 25.44 -25.35 -5.25
CA ASN A 799 24.80 -26.08 -6.36
C ASN A 799 25.78 -27.13 -6.94
N SER A 800 25.50 -27.67 -8.13
CA SER A 800 26.35 -28.68 -8.78
C SER A 800 27.56 -28.12 -9.51
N THR A 801 27.78 -26.80 -9.50
CA THR A 801 29.01 -26.18 -10.00
C THR A 801 30.03 -26.04 -8.87
N ALA A 802 31.27 -25.68 -9.22
CA ALA A 802 32.31 -25.47 -8.23
C ALA A 802 32.02 -24.20 -7.43
N ASN A 803 31.71 -24.35 -6.13
CA ASN A 803 31.37 -23.20 -5.28
C ASN A 803 32.48 -22.86 -4.29
N ARG A 804 32.61 -21.55 -3.99
CA ARG A 804 33.31 -21.05 -2.81
C ARG A 804 32.29 -20.50 -1.82
N LEU A 805 32.21 -21.11 -0.65
CA LEU A 805 31.30 -20.72 0.42
C LEU A 805 32.13 -20.20 1.60
N GLU A 806 31.91 -18.95 2.01
CA GLU A 806 32.57 -18.33 3.15
C GLU A 806 31.52 -17.88 4.16
N GLY A 807 31.54 -18.39 5.39
CA GLY A 807 30.57 -18.05 6.44
C GLY A 807 30.82 -16.66 7.01
N GLY A 808 32.05 -16.42 7.46
CA GLY A 808 32.45 -15.11 8.00
C GLY A 808 32.65 -15.20 9.50
N ALA A 809 31.79 -14.55 10.27
CA ALA A 809 31.76 -14.73 11.72
C ALA A 809 30.39 -15.27 12.11
N GLY A 810 30.28 -15.94 13.26
CA GLY A 810 29.04 -16.60 13.67
C GLY A 810 29.14 -18.12 13.54
N ASP A 811 28.12 -18.82 14.02
CA ASP A 811 28.08 -20.29 13.96
C ASP A 811 27.39 -20.69 12.64
N ASP A 812 28.18 -20.96 11.61
CA ASP A 812 27.69 -21.12 10.24
C ASP A 812 27.43 -22.58 9.88
N THR A 813 26.48 -22.80 8.97
CA THR A 813 26.15 -24.12 8.43
C THR A 813 26.28 -24.14 6.92
N PHE A 814 27.02 -25.12 6.40
CA PHE A 814 27.25 -25.29 4.97
C PHE A 814 26.64 -26.58 4.47
N ARG A 815 25.97 -26.54 3.31
CA ARG A 815 25.66 -27.75 2.53
C ARG A 815 26.29 -27.62 1.15
N THR A 816 27.24 -28.49 0.86
CA THR A 816 27.88 -28.53 -0.46
C THR A 816 27.01 -29.31 -1.45
N GLY A 817 27.05 -28.90 -2.73
CA GLY A 817 26.38 -29.63 -3.81
C GLY A 817 27.27 -30.73 -4.41
N LEU A 818 26.86 -31.27 -5.55
CA LEU A 818 27.55 -32.37 -6.28
C LEU A 818 28.78 -31.92 -7.10
N GLY A 819 29.30 -30.71 -6.86
CA GLY A 819 30.29 -30.09 -7.75
C GLY A 819 31.63 -30.84 -7.89
N GLY A 820 31.89 -31.80 -7.02
CA GLY A 820 32.96 -32.79 -7.15
C GLY A 820 32.72 -33.89 -8.19
N THR A 821 33.62 -34.03 -9.16
CA THR A 821 33.70 -35.26 -9.98
C THR A 821 34.68 -36.27 -9.37
N ALA A 822 34.30 -37.56 -9.37
CA ALA A 822 35.08 -38.75 -8.96
C ALA A 822 36.49 -38.91 -9.59
N ALA A 823 36.93 -37.95 -10.41
CA ALA A 823 38.20 -37.92 -11.13
C ALA A 823 39.05 -36.67 -10.83
N GLY A 824 38.87 -36.01 -9.68
CA GLY A 824 39.73 -34.90 -9.25
C GLY A 824 39.62 -33.64 -10.11
N GLY A 825 38.41 -33.35 -10.60
CA GLY A 825 38.09 -32.11 -11.31
C GLY A 825 37.09 -31.30 -10.50
N VAL A 826 37.48 -30.04 -10.25
CA VAL A 826 36.91 -28.98 -9.41
C VAL A 826 36.71 -29.33 -7.93
N SER A 827 37.06 -28.38 -7.06
CA SER A 827 37.07 -28.51 -5.60
C SER A 827 36.23 -27.40 -5.01
N GLU A 828 35.18 -27.76 -4.29
CA GLU A 828 34.43 -26.83 -3.45
C GLU A 828 35.35 -26.32 -2.34
N VAL A 829 35.32 -25.01 -2.10
CA VAL A 829 36.09 -24.41 -0.99
C VAL A 829 35.11 -23.89 0.03
N VAL A 830 35.12 -24.51 1.21
CA VAL A 830 34.29 -24.09 2.34
C VAL A 830 35.18 -23.53 3.43
N LEU A 831 34.93 -22.28 3.78
CA LEU A 831 35.59 -21.58 4.88
C LEU A 831 34.53 -21.19 5.91
N GLY A 832 34.59 -21.72 7.13
CA GLY A 832 33.69 -21.32 8.20
C GLY A 832 34.00 -19.90 8.66
N GLY A 833 35.09 -19.74 9.40
CA GLY A 833 35.62 -18.44 9.80
C GLY A 833 35.70 -18.34 11.31
N ASP A 834 35.21 -17.24 11.89
CA ASP A 834 35.20 -17.04 13.34
C ASP A 834 33.87 -17.58 13.93
N GLY A 835 33.89 -18.74 14.57
CA GLY A 835 32.69 -19.29 15.20
C GLY A 835 32.79 -20.79 15.47
N VAL A 836 31.64 -21.44 15.60
CA VAL A 836 31.53 -22.91 15.62
C VAL A 836 30.78 -23.36 14.37
N ASP A 837 31.54 -23.78 13.37
CA ASP A 837 31.02 -23.97 12.02
C ASP A 837 30.75 -25.45 11.71
N THR A 838 29.71 -25.70 10.92
CA THR A 838 29.20 -27.05 10.63
C THR A 838 29.06 -27.27 9.13
N VAL A 839 29.65 -28.36 8.61
CA VAL A 839 29.33 -28.86 7.27
C VAL A 839 28.35 -30.04 7.35
N ASP A 840 27.29 -29.99 6.56
CA ASP A 840 26.19 -30.96 6.56
C ASP A 840 26.13 -31.75 5.24
N TYR A 841 26.54 -33.02 5.32
CA TYR A 841 26.52 -33.99 4.23
C TYR A 841 25.31 -34.94 4.28
N SER A 842 24.30 -34.68 5.11
CA SER A 842 23.16 -35.58 5.30
C SER A 842 22.34 -35.85 4.03
N ALA A 843 22.39 -34.93 3.07
CA ALA A 843 21.77 -35.06 1.75
C ALA A 843 22.60 -35.88 0.74
N SER A 844 23.83 -36.27 1.08
CA SER A 844 24.72 -37.01 0.18
C SER A 844 24.13 -38.36 -0.21
N THR A 845 24.21 -38.68 -1.51
CA THR A 845 23.73 -39.95 -2.08
C THR A 845 24.73 -41.10 -1.99
N GLY A 846 25.86 -40.89 -1.33
CA GLY A 846 26.85 -41.91 -1.01
C GLY A 846 27.68 -41.54 0.23
N ALA A 847 28.47 -42.51 0.69
CA ALA A 847 29.34 -42.34 1.84
C ALA A 847 30.38 -41.22 1.64
N VAL A 848 30.64 -40.47 2.70
CA VAL A 848 31.57 -39.34 2.74
C VAL A 848 32.76 -39.63 3.65
N LEU A 849 33.94 -39.23 3.17
CA LEU A 849 35.15 -39.05 3.96
C LEU A 849 35.36 -37.55 4.13
N ALA A 850 34.86 -36.99 5.23
CA ALA A 850 35.04 -35.58 5.57
C ALA A 850 36.26 -35.41 6.47
N ARG A 851 37.19 -34.53 6.07
CA ARG A 851 38.41 -34.25 6.85
C ARG A 851 38.51 -32.77 7.17
N LEU A 852 38.45 -32.44 8.46
CA LEU A 852 38.51 -31.07 8.96
C LEU A 852 39.95 -30.57 9.13
N PHE A 853 40.14 -29.26 8.95
CA PHE A 853 41.43 -28.60 9.18
C PHE A 853 41.24 -27.29 9.95
N SER A 854 42.01 -27.10 11.01
CA SER A 854 41.96 -25.91 11.87
C SER A 854 42.58 -24.64 11.24
N GLY A 855 43.10 -24.74 10.03
CA GLY A 855 43.66 -23.59 9.30
C GLY A 855 43.78 -23.88 7.81
N THR A 856 44.16 -22.87 7.02
CA THR A 856 44.10 -22.93 5.54
C THR A 856 45.31 -23.58 4.87
N THR A 857 46.24 -24.17 5.62
CA THR A 857 47.50 -24.72 5.09
C THR A 857 47.61 -26.23 5.32
N GLY A 858 47.98 -27.00 4.30
CA GLY A 858 48.13 -28.47 4.41
C GLY A 858 46.84 -29.27 4.16
N LEU A 859 45.83 -28.62 3.57
CA LEU A 859 44.52 -29.17 3.28
C LEU A 859 44.62 -30.38 2.37
N SER A 860 43.88 -31.44 2.71
CA SER A 860 43.73 -32.62 1.88
C SER A 860 42.26 -32.81 1.54
N PHE A 861 41.95 -33.23 0.32
CA PHE A 861 40.57 -33.31 -0.16
C PHE A 861 39.72 -34.30 0.63
N SER A 862 38.53 -33.88 1.05
CA SER A 862 37.47 -34.82 1.39
C SER A 862 37.13 -35.68 0.16
N GLN A 863 36.56 -36.86 0.37
CA GLN A 863 36.34 -37.85 -0.70
C GLN A 863 34.97 -38.51 -0.58
N GLY A 864 34.39 -38.89 -1.72
CA GLY A 864 33.14 -39.66 -1.78
C GLY A 864 31.88 -38.83 -1.52
N GLY A 865 30.78 -39.23 -2.16
CA GLY A 865 29.49 -38.54 -2.03
C GLY A 865 29.59 -37.07 -2.43
N HIS A 866 28.91 -36.20 -1.69
CA HIS A 866 28.99 -34.74 -1.84
C HIS A 866 30.28 -34.13 -1.26
N ALA A 867 31.12 -34.91 -0.59
CA ALA A 867 32.37 -34.43 -0.01
C ALA A 867 33.56 -34.57 -0.99
N ASP A 868 33.33 -35.09 -2.20
CA ASP A 868 34.39 -35.51 -3.10
C ASP A 868 35.12 -34.32 -3.73
N GLY A 869 36.35 -34.05 -3.30
CA GLY A 869 37.12 -32.90 -3.79
C GLY A 869 36.98 -31.66 -2.91
N ASP A 870 36.10 -31.66 -1.91
CA ASP A 870 35.90 -30.53 -1.01
C ASP A 870 37.18 -30.21 -0.22
N VAL A 871 37.39 -28.92 -0.03
CA VAL A 871 38.42 -28.33 0.81
C VAL A 871 37.73 -27.63 1.97
N LEU A 872 37.77 -28.25 3.15
CA LEU A 872 37.15 -27.76 4.38
C LEU A 872 38.24 -27.12 5.26
N ALA A 873 38.08 -25.85 5.61
CA ALA A 873 38.99 -25.17 6.55
C ALA A 873 38.22 -24.27 7.51
N GLN A 874 38.67 -24.21 8.77
CA GLN A 874 37.97 -23.49 9.84
C GLN A 874 36.54 -24.01 9.98
N ILE A 875 36.41 -25.34 10.12
CA ILE A 875 35.15 -26.03 10.35
C ILE A 875 35.35 -26.95 11.55
N GLU A 876 34.47 -26.87 12.53
CA GLU A 876 34.56 -27.63 13.78
C GLU A 876 33.63 -28.85 13.79
N ASN A 877 32.55 -28.83 13.02
CA ASN A 877 31.52 -29.86 13.09
C ASN A 877 31.21 -30.46 11.72
N VAL A 878 30.88 -31.75 11.72
CA VAL A 878 30.44 -32.47 10.52
C VAL A 878 29.22 -33.31 10.82
N ILE A 879 28.23 -33.25 9.93
CA ILE A 879 27.13 -34.21 9.85
C ILE A 879 27.35 -35.08 8.62
N GLY A 880 27.42 -36.39 8.81
CA GLY A 880 27.55 -37.41 7.78
C GLY A 880 26.25 -37.62 6.99
N SER A 881 26.35 -38.49 6.00
CA SER A 881 25.31 -38.95 5.11
C SER A 881 24.42 -40.03 5.75
N ASN A 882 23.68 -40.77 4.90
CA ASN A 882 22.91 -41.95 5.32
C ASN A 882 23.62 -43.28 4.99
N PHE A 883 24.93 -43.22 4.76
CA PHE A 883 25.77 -44.34 4.38
C PHE A 883 26.98 -44.42 5.32
N ASN A 884 27.74 -45.51 5.22
CA ASN A 884 28.90 -45.76 6.08
C ASN A 884 30.01 -44.72 5.87
N ASP A 885 30.02 -43.70 6.72
CA ASP A 885 30.87 -42.53 6.61
C ASP A 885 32.16 -42.67 7.39
N ARG A 886 33.12 -41.79 7.06
CA ARG A 886 34.33 -41.61 7.85
C ARG A 886 34.54 -40.13 8.11
N LEU A 887 34.38 -39.71 9.35
CA LEU A 887 34.50 -38.31 9.76
C LEU A 887 35.78 -38.13 10.59
N GLU A 888 36.66 -37.25 10.14
CA GLU A 888 37.92 -36.93 10.81
C GLU A 888 37.91 -35.46 11.26
N GLY A 889 37.98 -35.24 12.58
CA GLY A 889 38.05 -33.94 13.23
C GLY A 889 39.46 -33.32 13.22
N THR A 890 39.70 -32.44 14.18
CA THR A 890 40.91 -31.62 14.34
C THR A 890 41.50 -31.78 15.74
N GLU A 891 42.45 -30.92 16.15
CA GLU A 891 42.91 -30.88 17.55
C GLU A 891 42.04 -29.97 18.46
N LEU A 892 40.95 -29.42 17.92
CA LEU A 892 39.95 -28.61 18.65
C LEU A 892 38.76 -29.49 19.05
N ALA A 893 37.89 -28.97 19.93
CA ALA A 893 36.66 -29.69 20.28
C ALA A 893 35.70 -29.72 19.08
N ASN A 894 35.38 -30.91 18.58
CA ASN A 894 34.55 -31.12 17.40
C ASN A 894 33.23 -31.85 17.73
N ILE A 895 32.18 -31.60 16.94
CA ILE A 895 30.97 -32.44 16.91
C ILE A 895 30.97 -33.24 15.60
N LEU A 896 31.14 -34.55 15.70
CA LEU A 896 31.10 -35.46 14.56
C LEU A 896 29.86 -36.35 14.68
N ASN A 897 28.91 -36.19 13.76
CA ASN A 897 27.67 -36.96 13.73
C ASN A 897 27.65 -37.85 12.49
N GLY A 898 27.74 -39.17 12.66
CA GLY A 898 27.77 -40.15 11.57
C GLY A 898 26.49 -40.17 10.75
N GLY A 899 25.33 -40.14 11.42
CA GLY A 899 24.03 -40.14 10.77
C GLY A 899 23.41 -41.53 10.73
N ASN A 900 23.11 -42.04 9.54
CA ASN A 900 22.72 -43.45 9.39
C ASN A 900 23.86 -44.18 8.67
N GLY A 901 24.09 -45.45 8.97
CA GLY A 901 25.20 -46.19 8.38
C GLY A 901 26.08 -46.79 9.46
N ASP A 902 27.04 -47.62 9.08
CA ASP A 902 28.08 -48.07 10.00
C ASP A 902 29.28 -47.11 9.88
N ASP A 903 29.34 -46.13 10.78
CA ASP A 903 30.23 -44.97 10.63
C ASP A 903 31.54 -45.09 11.41
N VAL A 904 32.57 -44.38 10.95
CA VAL A 904 33.87 -44.27 11.64
C VAL A 904 34.14 -42.83 12.00
N LEU A 905 34.20 -42.54 13.30
CA LEU A 905 34.41 -41.20 13.85
C LEU A 905 35.79 -41.12 14.52
N ILE A 906 36.57 -40.11 14.12
CA ILE A 906 37.90 -39.82 14.67
C ILE A 906 37.95 -38.36 15.08
N GLY A 907 37.83 -38.08 16.38
CA GLY A 907 37.92 -36.72 16.91
C GLY A 907 39.34 -36.15 16.89
N PHE A 908 40.35 -36.98 17.15
CA PHE A 908 41.72 -36.60 17.54
C PHE A 908 41.79 -35.96 18.93
N ALA A 909 42.43 -34.80 19.10
CA ALA A 909 42.55 -34.16 20.41
C ALA A 909 41.45 -33.13 20.54
N GLY A 910 40.93 -32.90 21.74
CA GLY A 910 39.74 -32.08 21.91
C GLY A 910 38.90 -32.66 23.03
N ALA A 911 37.80 -32.01 23.36
CA ALA A 911 36.73 -32.62 24.15
C ALA A 911 35.57 -32.82 23.19
N ASP A 912 35.62 -33.93 22.45
CA ASP A 912 34.81 -34.12 21.25
C ASP A 912 33.44 -34.72 21.58
N THR A 913 32.45 -34.41 20.75
CA THR A 913 31.14 -35.09 20.80
C THR A 913 31.03 -35.99 19.57
N LEU A 914 31.13 -37.29 19.80
CA LEU A 914 31.04 -38.32 18.77
C LEU A 914 29.65 -38.97 18.84
N ILE A 915 28.86 -38.79 17.78
CA ILE A 915 27.50 -39.30 17.66
C ILE A 915 27.49 -40.29 16.51
N GLY A 916 27.38 -41.59 16.78
CA GLY A 916 27.33 -42.61 15.73
C GLY A 916 26.04 -42.50 14.92
N GLY A 917 24.92 -42.63 15.62
CA GLY A 917 23.59 -42.49 15.01
C GLY A 917 22.93 -43.86 14.87
N ALA A 918 22.47 -44.22 13.68
CA ALA A 918 21.83 -45.51 13.44
C ALA A 918 22.72 -46.44 12.62
N GLY A 919 23.20 -47.50 13.25
CA GLY A 919 24.00 -48.55 12.61
C GLY A 919 24.90 -49.21 13.64
N VAL A 920 26.07 -49.68 13.21
CA VAL A 920 27.14 -50.15 14.08
C VAL A 920 28.34 -49.20 13.95
N ASP A 921 28.43 -48.26 14.87
CA ASP A 921 29.32 -47.12 14.74
C ASP A 921 30.60 -47.27 15.54
N MET A 922 31.70 -46.70 15.03
CA MET A 922 33.04 -46.86 15.58
C MET A 922 33.70 -45.53 15.93
N ALA A 923 34.07 -45.37 17.20
CA ALA A 923 35.05 -44.36 17.62
C ALA A 923 36.48 -44.93 17.54
N ASP A 924 37.36 -44.28 16.77
CA ASP A 924 38.73 -44.75 16.54
C ASP A 924 39.78 -43.82 17.18
N TYR A 925 40.41 -44.32 18.25
CA TYR A 925 41.47 -43.63 19.00
C TYR A 925 42.88 -44.19 18.69
N SER A 926 43.04 -44.98 17.63
CA SER A 926 44.32 -45.62 17.29
C SER A 926 45.46 -44.63 17.04
N ALA A 927 45.13 -43.41 16.60
CA ALA A 927 46.08 -42.33 16.40
C ALA A 927 46.54 -41.66 17.69
N SER A 928 45.94 -41.98 18.85
CA SER A 928 46.29 -41.32 20.10
C SER A 928 47.73 -41.60 20.53
N THR A 929 48.42 -40.53 20.93
CA THR A 929 49.81 -40.59 21.41
C THR A 929 49.92 -40.90 22.91
N SER A 930 48.81 -41.21 23.57
CA SER A 930 48.71 -41.58 24.98
C SER A 930 47.58 -42.59 25.19
N ALA A 931 47.58 -43.25 26.35
CA ALA A 931 46.52 -44.17 26.73
C ALA A 931 45.15 -43.47 26.83
N VAL A 932 44.10 -44.14 26.34
CA VAL A 932 42.71 -43.70 26.40
C VAL A 932 41.88 -44.57 27.34
N SER A 933 40.90 -43.97 28.00
CA SER A 933 39.90 -44.65 28.82
C SER A 933 38.50 -44.33 28.32
N ILE A 934 37.83 -45.29 27.69
CA ILE A 934 36.50 -45.15 27.12
C ILE A 934 35.51 -45.95 27.94
N GLN A 935 34.36 -45.35 28.24
CA GLN A 935 33.21 -46.03 28.81
C GLN A 935 31.96 -45.74 27.98
N LEU A 936 31.41 -46.75 27.32
CA LEU A 936 30.21 -46.66 26.51
C LEU A 936 28.94 -46.70 27.37
N SER A 937 27.84 -46.21 26.80
CA SER A 937 26.52 -46.20 27.44
C SER A 937 25.45 -46.57 26.41
N ALA A 938 24.54 -47.48 26.77
CA ALA A 938 23.53 -48.00 25.84
C ALA A 938 22.30 -47.06 25.69
N SER A 939 22.10 -46.13 26.62
CA SER A 939 20.92 -45.24 26.63
C SER A 939 21.25 -43.83 27.13
N GLY A 940 22.52 -43.44 27.10
CA GLY A 940 23.00 -42.15 27.55
C GLY A 940 24.35 -41.83 26.94
N VAL A 941 25.02 -40.81 27.47
CA VAL A 941 26.32 -40.36 26.95
C VAL A 941 27.44 -41.17 27.60
N GLY A 942 28.19 -41.91 26.79
CA GLY A 942 29.48 -42.50 27.15
C GLY A 942 30.56 -41.44 27.32
N THR A 943 31.62 -41.77 28.03
CA THR A 943 32.69 -40.81 28.40
C THR A 943 34.05 -41.30 27.96
N GLY A 944 34.86 -40.40 27.41
CA GLY A 944 36.29 -40.58 27.18
C GLY A 944 37.14 -39.82 28.21
N LEU A 945 38.29 -40.39 28.57
CA LEU A 945 39.33 -39.75 29.37
C LEU A 945 40.73 -40.14 28.87
N GLY A 946 41.70 -39.23 28.99
CA GLY A 946 43.10 -39.49 28.65
C GLY A 946 43.41 -39.50 27.14
N GLY A 947 44.59 -39.01 26.78
CA GLY A 947 45.02 -38.93 25.38
C GLY A 947 44.05 -38.13 24.52
N HIS A 948 43.69 -38.68 23.37
CA HIS A 948 42.71 -38.13 22.43
C HIS A 948 41.29 -38.20 22.95
N ALA A 949 41.00 -39.12 23.87
CA ALA A 949 39.66 -39.26 24.43
C ALA A 949 39.33 -38.22 25.52
N GLN A 950 40.22 -37.26 25.81
CA GLN A 950 40.15 -36.48 27.04
C GLN A 950 38.96 -35.50 27.06
N GLY A 951 37.87 -35.91 27.71
CA GLY A 951 36.66 -35.08 27.83
C GLY A 951 35.61 -35.40 26.77
N ASP A 952 35.86 -36.42 25.95
CA ASP A 952 34.94 -36.83 24.89
C ASP A 952 33.62 -37.36 25.44
N GLN A 953 32.57 -37.10 24.67
CA GLN A 953 31.22 -37.59 24.85
C GLN A 953 30.85 -38.48 23.67
N LEU A 954 30.44 -39.73 23.95
CA LEU A 954 30.17 -40.75 22.94
C LEU A 954 28.70 -41.18 23.04
N THR A 955 27.92 -41.03 21.97
CA THR A 955 26.51 -41.44 21.93
C THR A 955 26.24 -42.31 20.71
N GLY A 956 25.54 -43.43 20.89
CA GLY A 956 25.27 -44.38 19.80
C GLY A 956 26.55 -44.94 19.19
N ILE A 957 27.53 -45.28 20.05
CA ILE A 957 28.79 -45.90 19.62
C ILE A 957 28.82 -47.32 20.15
N GLU A 958 28.90 -48.29 19.24
CA GLU A 958 28.93 -49.71 19.56
C GLU A 958 30.35 -50.28 19.46
N SER A 959 31.23 -49.64 18.69
CA SER A 959 32.59 -50.08 18.40
C SER A 959 33.64 -49.05 18.84
N VAL A 960 34.74 -49.51 19.43
CA VAL A 960 35.85 -48.64 19.86
C VAL A 960 37.18 -49.28 19.49
N THR A 961 38.09 -48.48 18.92
CA THR A 961 39.50 -48.86 18.75
C THR A 961 40.37 -48.04 19.69
N GLY A 962 41.13 -48.72 20.56
CA GLY A 962 42.11 -48.13 21.47
C GLY A 962 43.39 -47.66 20.77
N SER A 963 44.23 -46.98 21.54
CA SER A 963 45.54 -46.44 21.14
C SER A 963 46.63 -47.52 21.07
N ALA A 964 47.88 -47.08 20.87
CA ALA A 964 49.06 -47.95 20.98
C ALA A 964 49.63 -48.02 22.42
N PHE A 965 48.87 -47.57 23.43
CA PHE A 965 49.26 -47.50 24.83
C PHE A 965 48.28 -48.28 25.73
N ASN A 966 48.54 -48.29 27.04
CA ASN A 966 47.77 -49.07 28.00
C ASN A 966 46.35 -48.52 28.20
N ASP A 967 45.39 -48.98 27.39
CA ASP A 967 44.06 -48.41 27.37
C ASP A 967 43.10 -49.03 28.38
N GLN A 968 41.98 -48.35 28.65
CA GLN A 968 40.86 -48.89 29.39
C GLN A 968 39.56 -48.77 28.58
N LEU A 969 39.02 -49.86 28.06
CA LEU A 969 37.81 -49.86 27.23
C LEU A 969 36.67 -50.59 27.97
N ILE A 970 35.59 -49.89 28.27
CA ILE A 970 34.42 -50.43 28.97
C ILE A 970 33.22 -50.28 28.03
N GLY A 971 32.61 -51.41 27.65
CA GLY A 971 31.36 -51.43 26.89
C GLY A 971 30.13 -51.17 27.76
N SER A 972 28.97 -51.31 27.14
CA SER A 972 27.66 -50.91 27.66
C SER A 972 26.82 -52.14 28.04
N ALA A 973 25.49 -52.01 28.02
CA ALA A 973 24.56 -53.14 28.13
C ALA A 973 24.09 -53.67 26.75
N GLY A 974 24.52 -53.04 25.65
CA GLY A 974 24.29 -53.49 24.28
C GLY A 974 25.42 -54.39 23.75
N ALA A 975 25.32 -54.87 22.51
CA ALA A 975 26.41 -55.64 21.89
C ALA A 975 27.53 -54.69 21.42
N ASN A 976 28.73 -54.82 21.99
CA ASN A 976 29.85 -53.92 21.72
C ASN A 976 31.03 -54.60 21.02
N LYS A 977 31.80 -53.85 20.22
CA LYS A 977 33.04 -54.29 19.56
C LYS A 977 34.24 -53.48 20.04
N LEU A 978 35.08 -54.07 20.89
CA LEU A 978 36.19 -53.39 21.54
C LEU A 978 37.53 -53.91 21.01
N ILE A 979 38.28 -53.05 20.33
CA ILE A 979 39.60 -53.36 19.75
C ILE A 979 40.67 -52.68 20.60
N THR A 980 41.60 -53.44 21.17
CA THR A 980 42.47 -52.91 22.24
C THR A 980 43.69 -52.13 21.75
N GLY A 981 44.05 -52.22 20.48
CA GLY A 981 45.31 -51.66 19.99
C GLY A 981 46.54 -52.40 20.58
N ALA A 982 47.65 -51.68 20.78
CA ALA A 982 48.86 -52.23 21.41
C ALA A 982 48.98 -51.68 22.82
N GLY A 983 49.53 -52.42 23.78
CA GLY A 983 49.61 -51.92 25.17
C GLY A 983 49.40 -53.03 26.19
N ASN A 984 49.25 -52.64 27.47
CA ASN A 984 48.66 -53.45 28.53
C ASN A 984 47.25 -52.92 28.79
N ASP A 985 46.27 -53.50 28.10
CA ASP A 985 44.93 -52.91 28.02
C ASP A 985 43.99 -53.55 29.05
N ILE A 986 43.02 -52.79 29.54
CA ILE A 986 41.95 -53.23 30.43
C ILE A 986 40.65 -53.15 29.63
N VAL A 987 40.06 -54.28 29.23
CA VAL A 987 38.85 -54.27 28.40
C VAL A 987 37.71 -55.04 29.04
N ARG A 988 36.57 -54.39 29.22
CA ARG A 988 35.35 -54.98 29.78
C ARG A 988 34.22 -54.87 28.77
N GLY A 989 33.62 -55.98 28.36
CA GLY A 989 32.49 -56.00 27.42
C GLY A 989 31.24 -55.32 28.00
N GLY A 990 30.92 -55.64 29.26
CA GLY A 990 29.67 -55.20 29.89
C GLY A 990 28.63 -56.31 29.85
N SER A 991 27.37 -55.96 29.59
CA SER A 991 26.30 -56.94 29.30
C SER A 991 25.97 -56.90 27.82
N GLY A 992 25.52 -58.00 27.23
CA GLY A 992 25.28 -58.08 25.79
C GLY A 992 26.14 -59.16 25.13
N ASN A 993 26.12 -59.24 23.80
CA ASN A 993 26.99 -60.17 23.07
C ASN A 993 28.18 -59.39 22.53
N ASP A 994 29.28 -59.36 23.28
CA ASP A 994 30.40 -58.49 22.95
C ASP A 994 31.46 -59.18 22.08
N ILE A 995 32.16 -58.40 21.25
CA ILE A 995 33.34 -58.83 20.49
C ILE A 995 34.54 -58.06 21.01
N ILE A 996 35.44 -58.75 21.72
CA ILE A 996 36.67 -58.15 22.24
C ILE A 996 37.86 -58.64 21.41
N SER A 997 38.52 -57.72 20.71
CA SER A 997 39.64 -58.02 19.81
C SER A 997 40.96 -57.45 20.35
N ALA A 998 41.84 -58.32 20.85
CA ALA A 998 43.16 -57.93 21.35
C ALA A 998 44.24 -58.09 20.27
N THR A 999 44.84 -56.98 19.85
CA THR A 999 45.79 -56.89 18.72
C THR A 999 47.24 -56.72 19.19
N GLY A 1000 47.84 -57.78 19.75
CA GLY A 1000 49.23 -57.72 20.20
C GLY A 1000 50.28 -57.92 19.09
N THR A 1001 50.52 -56.94 18.22
CA THR A 1001 51.62 -57.00 17.24
C THR A 1001 52.83 -56.16 17.67
N GLY A 1002 53.73 -56.75 18.46
CA GLY A 1002 55.06 -56.16 18.73
C GLY A 1002 55.67 -56.58 20.07
N ALA A 1003 57.00 -56.65 20.16
CA ALA A 1003 57.79 -57.21 21.27
C ALA A 1003 57.67 -56.48 22.64
N ALA A 1004 56.80 -55.50 22.75
CA ALA A 1004 56.37 -54.87 24.00
C ALA A 1004 54.96 -55.33 24.40
N SER A 1005 54.61 -56.61 24.15
CA SER A 1005 53.26 -57.12 24.39
C SER A 1005 52.91 -57.01 25.87
N GLY A 1006 52.02 -56.09 26.20
CA GLY A 1006 51.49 -55.97 27.52
C GLY A 1006 50.62 -57.16 27.91
N GLN A 1007 50.30 -57.23 29.21
CA GLN A 1007 49.35 -58.18 29.76
C GLN A 1007 47.95 -57.60 29.67
N ASN A 1008 47.27 -57.79 28.54
CA ASN A 1008 45.89 -57.30 28.41
C ASN A 1008 45.01 -58.11 29.35
N SER A 1009 44.23 -57.41 30.17
CA SER A 1009 43.22 -58.01 31.02
C SER A 1009 41.87 -57.82 30.33
N LEU A 1010 41.23 -58.92 29.97
CA LEU A 1010 39.98 -58.94 29.21
C LEU A 1010 38.89 -59.55 30.09
N TRP A 1011 37.79 -58.85 30.26
CA TRP A 1011 36.64 -59.29 31.03
C TRP A 1011 35.41 -59.32 30.12
N GLY A 1012 34.68 -60.44 30.16
CA GLY A 1012 33.32 -60.54 29.61
C GLY A 1012 32.28 -60.12 30.64
N ASP A 1013 31.10 -60.73 30.59
CA ASP A 1013 30.03 -60.52 31.56
C ASP A 1013 30.37 -61.06 32.98
N GLY A 1014 30.00 -60.31 34.04
CA GLY A 1014 30.48 -60.64 35.38
C GLY A 1014 30.11 -59.70 36.53
N PHE A 1015 28.82 -59.65 36.90
CA PHE A 1015 28.23 -59.23 38.18
C PHE A 1015 29.00 -58.30 39.15
N GLU A 1016 29.02 -57.01 38.82
CA GLU A 1016 28.71 -55.93 39.80
C GLU A 1016 27.89 -54.78 39.17
N ASP A 1017 27.51 -54.86 37.88
CA ASP A 1017 26.84 -53.78 37.12
C ASP A 1017 25.31 -53.94 36.95
N GLY A 1018 24.76 -55.13 37.20
CA GLY A 1018 23.31 -55.37 37.23
C GLY A 1018 22.62 -55.85 35.94
N GLY A 1019 23.36 -56.31 34.91
CA GLY A 1019 22.76 -56.83 33.66
C GLY A 1019 22.50 -58.35 33.59
N VAL A 1020 21.83 -58.79 32.50
CA VAL A 1020 21.45 -60.19 32.20
C VAL A 1020 22.48 -60.80 31.22
N ALA A 1021 22.71 -62.11 31.33
CA ALA A 1021 23.79 -62.82 30.63
C ALA A 1021 23.74 -62.75 29.09
N GLY A 1022 24.92 -62.57 28.48
CA GLY A 1022 25.16 -62.59 27.04
C GLY A 1022 26.34 -63.48 26.65
N MET A 1023 26.60 -63.66 25.34
CA MET A 1023 27.70 -64.47 24.81
C MET A 1023 28.82 -63.59 24.24
N ASP A 1024 29.92 -63.50 24.97
CA ASP A 1024 31.09 -62.75 24.54
C ASP A 1024 32.06 -63.58 23.68
N THR A 1025 32.56 -62.95 22.63
CA THR A 1025 33.52 -63.51 21.67
C THR A 1025 34.86 -62.79 21.79
N PHE A 1026 35.89 -63.52 22.25
CA PHE A 1026 37.25 -63.00 22.33
C PHE A 1026 38.06 -63.38 21.08
N ARG A 1027 38.55 -62.38 20.34
CA ARG A 1027 39.48 -62.55 19.22
C ARG A 1027 40.88 -62.09 19.63
N ILE A 1028 41.81 -63.04 19.80
CA ILE A 1028 43.18 -62.75 20.25
C ILE A 1028 44.15 -62.95 19.10
N LEU A 1029 44.75 -61.85 18.64
CA LEU A 1029 45.63 -61.83 17.46
C LEU A 1029 47.14 -61.78 17.83
N GLY A 1030 47.48 -61.67 19.12
CA GLY A 1030 48.86 -61.73 19.64
C GLY A 1030 49.00 -61.29 21.11
N GLY A 1031 50.20 -61.42 21.69
CA GLY A 1031 50.54 -60.94 23.05
C GLY A 1031 50.19 -61.87 24.23
N THR A 1032 50.47 -61.44 25.47
CA THR A 1032 50.05 -62.14 26.70
C THR A 1032 48.73 -61.60 27.19
N ASN A 1033 47.67 -62.40 27.09
CA ASN A 1033 46.32 -61.97 27.43
C ASN A 1033 45.82 -62.79 28.61
N ILE A 1034 45.21 -62.10 29.57
CA ILE A 1034 44.56 -62.66 30.75
C ILE A 1034 43.07 -62.45 30.55
N ILE A 1035 42.33 -63.52 30.27
CA ILE A 1035 40.87 -63.47 30.29
C ILE A 1035 40.47 -63.72 31.74
N ARG A 1036 39.79 -62.75 32.34
CA ARG A 1036 39.35 -62.83 33.73
C ARG A 1036 37.85 -63.13 33.76
N ASP A 1037 37.50 -64.26 34.37
CA ASP A 1037 36.11 -64.61 34.69
C ASP A 1037 35.78 -64.07 36.09
N TYR A 1038 34.79 -63.18 36.19
CA TYR A 1038 34.42 -62.53 37.43
C TYR A 1038 33.75 -63.50 38.43
N GLN A 1039 33.11 -64.59 37.96
CA GLN A 1039 32.33 -65.47 38.84
C GLN A 1039 33.18 -66.52 39.58
N SER A 1040 34.36 -66.90 39.06
CA SER A 1040 35.19 -67.97 39.65
C SER A 1040 36.42 -67.46 40.42
N GLY A 1041 36.84 -66.22 40.21
CA GLY A 1041 38.05 -65.66 40.85
C GLY A 1041 39.36 -66.33 40.43
N GLU A 1042 39.33 -67.21 39.42
CA GLU A 1042 40.51 -67.79 38.77
C GLU A 1042 40.75 -67.12 37.41
N ASP A 1043 41.82 -66.32 37.31
CA ASP A 1043 42.26 -65.71 36.05
C ASP A 1043 42.69 -66.79 35.02
N ILE A 1044 42.13 -66.77 33.81
CA ILE A 1044 42.58 -67.61 32.68
C ILE A 1044 43.71 -66.87 31.96
N VAL A 1045 44.95 -67.13 32.39
CA VAL A 1045 46.16 -66.63 31.72
C VAL A 1045 46.51 -67.54 30.56
N LEU A 1046 46.35 -67.08 29.32
CA LEU A 1046 46.52 -67.91 28.12
C LEU A 1046 48.00 -68.24 27.79
N ASN A 1047 48.96 -67.51 28.36
CA ASN A 1047 50.38 -67.63 28.00
C ASN A 1047 51.30 -68.22 29.10
N SER A 1048 50.75 -68.74 30.21
CA SER A 1048 51.56 -69.33 31.30
C SER A 1048 51.42 -70.86 31.43
N TRP A 1049 51.03 -71.55 30.35
CA TRP A 1049 50.79 -72.99 30.41
C TRP A 1049 52.06 -73.82 30.27
N ASN A 1050 52.61 -74.24 31.41
CA ASN A 1050 53.55 -75.36 31.51
C ASN A 1050 52.88 -76.68 31.94
N ASN A 1051 51.54 -76.75 32.00
CA ASN A 1051 50.80 -78.00 32.21
C ASN A 1051 49.46 -77.96 31.47
N SER A 1052 49.22 -78.97 30.63
CA SER A 1052 47.99 -79.17 29.86
C SER A 1052 46.76 -79.27 30.77
N PRO A 1053 45.72 -78.43 30.58
CA PRO A 1053 44.38 -78.78 30.99
C PRO A 1053 43.76 -79.71 29.94
N GLY A 1054 42.74 -80.46 30.36
CA GLY A 1054 42.08 -81.48 29.57
C GLY A 1054 41.41 -80.90 28.32
N LEU A 1055 42.14 -80.85 27.21
CA LEU A 1055 41.62 -80.65 25.86
C LEU A 1055 40.68 -81.81 25.54
N THR A 1056 39.38 -81.54 25.46
CA THR A 1056 38.38 -82.54 25.06
C THR A 1056 37.98 -82.30 23.61
N GLY A 1057 38.74 -82.90 22.69
CA GLY A 1057 38.31 -83.11 21.31
C GLY A 1057 39.30 -82.59 20.27
N ASN A 1058 39.94 -83.51 19.54
CA ASN A 1058 40.54 -83.20 18.24
C ASN A 1058 39.39 -82.94 17.26
N LEU A 1059 39.14 -81.68 16.91
CA LEU A 1059 38.28 -81.33 15.80
C LEU A 1059 39.12 -81.39 14.52
N ASN A 1060 38.93 -82.43 13.71
CA ASN A 1060 39.67 -82.64 12.47
C ASN A 1060 38.83 -82.13 11.30
N ILE A 1061 39.24 -81.02 10.69
CA ILE A 1061 38.52 -80.35 9.61
C ILE A 1061 39.46 -80.27 8.41
N GLY A 1062 39.04 -80.87 7.29
CA GLY A 1062 39.85 -80.90 6.06
C GLY A 1062 41.21 -81.63 6.19
N GLY A 1063 41.41 -82.45 7.24
CA GLY A 1063 42.66 -83.19 7.47
C GLY A 1063 43.70 -82.48 8.33
N VAL A 1064 43.37 -81.32 8.90
CA VAL A 1064 44.24 -80.56 9.81
C VAL A 1064 43.64 -80.56 11.22
N ALA A 1065 44.48 -80.82 12.23
CA ALA A 1065 44.06 -80.88 13.63
C ALA A 1065 44.10 -79.48 14.27
N HIS A 1066 42.98 -79.04 14.84
CA HIS A 1066 42.88 -77.82 15.63
C HIS A 1066 42.68 -78.15 17.12
N TRP A 1067 43.14 -77.27 18.01
CA TRP A 1067 42.90 -77.38 19.46
C TRP A 1067 41.80 -76.41 19.87
N ALA A 1068 40.75 -76.92 20.52
CA ALA A 1068 39.74 -76.10 21.18
C ALA A 1068 39.74 -76.42 22.68
N GLY A 1069 39.88 -75.40 23.52
CA GLY A 1069 39.62 -75.47 24.95
C GLY A 1069 38.17 -75.08 25.22
N VAL A 1070 37.46 -75.89 26.01
CA VAL A 1070 36.11 -75.58 26.50
C VAL A 1070 36.23 -75.25 27.98
N PHE A 1071 35.80 -74.06 28.37
CA PHE A 1071 35.71 -73.64 29.77
C PHE A 1071 34.23 -73.61 30.15
N THR A 1072 33.86 -74.41 31.16
CA THR A 1072 32.46 -74.64 31.55
C THR A 1072 32.15 -73.87 32.83
N GLY A 1073 31.35 -72.81 32.72
CA GLY A 1073 30.75 -72.12 33.87
C GLY A 1073 29.39 -72.74 34.24
N SER A 1074 28.79 -72.29 35.34
CA SER A 1074 27.50 -72.83 35.80
C SER A 1074 26.29 -72.43 34.94
N THR A 1075 26.46 -71.46 34.03
CA THR A 1075 25.39 -70.97 33.12
C THR A 1075 25.79 -70.84 31.64
N HIS A 1076 27.08 -70.82 31.25
CA HIS A 1076 27.54 -70.77 29.85
C HIS A 1076 28.85 -71.57 29.60
N GLN A 1077 29.17 -71.83 28.33
CA GLN A 1077 30.44 -72.45 27.89
C GLN A 1077 31.24 -71.48 27.01
N THR A 1078 32.49 -71.21 27.40
CA THR A 1078 33.43 -70.41 26.59
C THR A 1078 34.32 -71.34 25.76
N TYR A 1079 34.31 -71.15 24.44
CA TYR A 1079 35.15 -71.92 23.51
C TYR A 1079 36.34 -71.07 23.07
N VAL A 1080 37.56 -71.54 23.36
CA VAL A 1080 38.81 -70.91 22.92
C VAL A 1080 39.47 -71.82 21.89
N VAL A 1081 39.56 -71.37 20.64
CA VAL A 1081 40.20 -72.13 19.56
C VAL A 1081 41.63 -71.63 19.34
N PHE A 1082 42.61 -72.52 19.42
CA PHE A 1082 44.03 -72.24 19.19
C PHE A 1082 44.42 -72.62 17.75
N GLY A 1083 44.92 -71.65 16.98
CA GLY A 1083 45.42 -71.86 15.62
C GLY A 1083 46.94 -72.04 15.55
N THR A 1084 47.41 -72.97 14.73
CA THR A 1084 48.82 -73.03 14.28
C THR A 1084 49.03 -72.17 13.02
N ALA A 1085 50.28 -71.78 12.76
CA ALA A 1085 50.76 -70.75 11.82
C ALA A 1085 50.44 -70.86 10.30
N THR A 1086 49.40 -71.57 9.87
CA THR A 1086 48.98 -71.62 8.45
C THR A 1086 47.52 -71.20 8.30
N ALA A 1087 47.29 -70.22 7.42
CA ALA A 1087 46.00 -69.58 7.17
C ALA A 1087 44.90 -70.60 6.78
N MET A 1088 43.74 -70.47 7.43
CA MET A 1088 42.52 -71.23 7.16
C MET A 1088 41.79 -70.61 5.96
N THR A 1089 41.26 -71.42 5.04
CA THR A 1089 40.49 -70.88 3.90
C THR A 1089 39.03 -70.59 4.29
N GLN A 1090 38.37 -69.64 3.62
CA GLN A 1090 36.99 -69.19 3.89
C GLN A 1090 35.98 -70.36 3.99
N SER A 1091 36.11 -71.36 3.11
CA SER A 1091 35.27 -72.57 3.12
C SER A 1091 35.50 -73.46 4.36
N GLN A 1092 36.70 -73.47 4.92
CA GLN A 1092 37.04 -74.28 6.11
C GLN A 1092 36.55 -73.62 7.40
N ALA A 1093 36.58 -72.28 7.48
CA ALA A 1093 36.02 -71.54 8.62
C ALA A 1093 34.49 -71.69 8.71
N ILE A 1094 33.78 -71.58 7.57
CA ILE A 1094 32.32 -71.75 7.49
C ILE A 1094 31.88 -73.18 7.86
N ALA A 1095 32.62 -74.20 7.43
CA ALA A 1095 32.33 -75.60 7.78
C ALA A 1095 32.58 -75.91 9.29
N MET A 1096 33.56 -75.23 9.90
CA MET A 1096 33.87 -75.36 11.33
C MET A 1096 32.76 -74.78 12.21
N ILE A 1097 32.25 -73.60 11.86
CA ILE A 1097 31.21 -72.88 12.64
C ILE A 1097 29.87 -73.63 12.60
N ASN A 1098 29.48 -74.14 11.43
CA ASN A 1098 28.24 -74.92 11.26
C ASN A 1098 28.21 -76.27 12.01
N THR A 1099 29.36 -76.78 12.47
CA THR A 1099 29.43 -78.06 13.19
C THR A 1099 29.42 -77.88 14.72
N VAL A 1100 29.70 -76.66 15.22
CA VAL A 1100 29.89 -76.39 16.66
C VAL A 1100 28.70 -75.65 17.29
N VAL A 1101 27.86 -74.94 16.53
CA VAL A 1101 26.75 -74.16 17.11
C VAL A 1101 25.48 -74.27 16.25
N GLN A 1102 24.44 -74.94 16.76
CA GLN A 1102 23.05 -74.69 16.35
C GLN A 1102 22.51 -73.56 17.24
N ASN A 1103 22.22 -72.40 16.62
CA ASN A 1103 21.68 -71.14 17.15
C ASN A 1103 22.68 -70.24 17.93
N ASP A 1104 23.04 -69.02 17.53
CA ASP A 1104 23.25 -68.37 16.24
C ASP A 1104 24.14 -67.15 16.56
N LEU A 1105 25.39 -67.20 16.12
CA LEU A 1105 26.32 -66.08 16.00
C LEU A 1105 26.35 -65.75 14.49
N THR A 1106 25.95 -64.53 14.11
CA THR A 1106 26.06 -64.07 12.72
C THR A 1106 27.41 -63.39 12.53
N VAL A 1107 28.24 -63.91 11.62
CA VAL A 1107 29.52 -63.28 11.24
C VAL A 1107 29.33 -62.57 9.92
N ASP A 1108 29.59 -61.26 9.93
CA ASP A 1108 29.69 -60.44 8.72
C ASP A 1108 30.94 -60.84 7.90
N ALA A 1109 30.73 -60.99 6.60
CA ALA A 1109 31.72 -61.42 5.62
C ALA A 1109 32.71 -60.31 5.20
N GLY A 1110 32.48 -59.05 5.57
CA GLY A 1110 33.30 -57.90 5.14
C GLY A 1110 34.63 -57.72 5.88
N LEU A 1111 34.80 -58.27 7.09
CA LEU A 1111 35.90 -57.90 7.99
C LEU A 1111 37.16 -58.80 7.89
N ILE A 1112 37.53 -59.18 6.67
CA ILE A 1112 38.81 -59.85 6.36
C ILE A 1112 39.47 -59.16 5.16
N ALA A 1113 40.22 -58.10 5.47
CA ALA A 1113 41.39 -57.67 4.71
C ALA A 1113 42.61 -57.76 5.65
#